data_AF-A0A7K2MTE8-F1
#
_entry.id   AF-A0A7K2MTE8-F1
#
_cell.length_a   1.000
_cell.length_b   1.000
_cell.length_c   1.000
_cell.angle_alpha   90.00
_cell.angle_beta   90.00
_cell.angle_gamma   90.00
#
_symmetry.space_group_name_H-M   'P 1'
#
loop_
_entity.id
_entity.type
_entity.pdbx_description
1 polymer ?
#
loop_
_entity_poly.entity_id
_entity_poly.type
_entity_poly.pdbx_seq_one_letter_code
_entity_poly.pdbx_strand_id
1 'polypeptide(L)'
;AKSLSLKHGSTLKSGLLRELSGRLVGLEKQTGPYAVAELRVHHAFRSHDADITRRPPRLLVADTLDDPAVEHHLGFMYDAIARHRRMANKIKADEKVMVVIGNPPYLRGARQSGVGRWVTEGNPNGQGPILARFHPEDNGRVGYALDNLYVYFWAWSTWKVFDQLTASGTPKAPSGIVALITNSGYLDSEGTAGMRHYLREAADEGWVIGLSPEGAYSDTRTRVFQDVKREICIAVFVRHGAPDAGTPARVWRLDVPAGTREEKFNWLEGLGLDGHRDGTSWQLCRTQWTAPFHVLSDSEWSAMPPVDALLPWTSSGNKNNRSWPVSPSRDVLERRWRRLVQAPADAKAELMKSTGDRRPDKLEPPLPGQQETGSLASEKERVPVIVKYGRMTFDRQYIIADRRVIDRPRPALWFAHNDQRQIYLSELHTESGRLGPAVSFTALLPDIHHFKGTEGGRVAPLYRHPHQAEPNVTPGLLRLLTKTHGVTVTAEDLFAYIAGTAGHSGYTRRFAANLAERGVRIPITRDPALWAELVEVGRRTVWIHTYGQRFASHHDSSPGSSPRLPPEEQPECVVVIGEDDGLPADISYDASTRTLTVGTGCIRPVAPEVWDYRIGGVQVIRKWFSFRKRKPDVERQTPLNDILPPTWPARWTVDLLDLINALGLLVALEPRQARLLDAVSSGPLITTDDLRGEGILPIPAYATKEPKPPRKSRRAAGPGQESLDFSD
;
A
#
# COMPACT_ATOMS: atom_id res chain seq x y z
N ALA A 1 -36.55 -1.47 -18.54
CA ALA A 1 -37.63 -2.18 -19.26
C ALA A 1 -38.62 -2.89 -18.33
N LYS A 2 -38.19 -3.81 -17.43
CA LYS A 2 -39.07 -4.55 -16.51
C LYS A 2 -39.96 -3.65 -15.65
N SER A 3 -39.38 -2.65 -14.97
CA SER A 3 -40.12 -1.65 -14.18
C SER A 3 -41.12 -0.83 -15.02
N LEU A 4 -40.73 -0.37 -16.22
CA LEU A 4 -41.64 0.35 -17.12
C LEU A 4 -42.81 -0.52 -17.59
N SER A 5 -42.57 -1.81 -17.86
CA SER A 5 -43.62 -2.75 -18.25
C SER A 5 -44.65 -2.94 -17.14
N LEU A 6 -44.19 -3.07 -15.89
CA LEU A 6 -45.05 -3.21 -14.72
C LEU A 6 -45.87 -1.93 -14.45
N LYS A 7 -45.26 -0.76 -14.61
CA LYS A 7 -45.87 0.54 -14.26
C LYS A 7 -46.77 1.11 -15.36
N HIS A 8 -46.47 0.83 -16.63
CA HIS A 8 -47.02 1.58 -17.76
C HIS A 8 -47.49 0.70 -18.94
N GLY A 9 -47.36 -0.63 -18.84
CA GLY A 9 -47.73 -1.55 -19.92
C GLY A 9 -46.72 -1.63 -21.06
N SER A 10 -46.89 -2.62 -21.95
CA SER A 10 -45.92 -2.98 -23.00
C SER A 10 -45.77 -1.91 -24.10
N THR A 11 -46.86 -1.25 -24.49
CA THR A 11 -46.88 -0.22 -25.55
C THR A 11 -46.13 1.04 -25.12
N LEU A 12 -46.43 1.58 -23.93
CA LEU A 12 -45.76 2.78 -23.42
C LEU A 12 -44.30 2.48 -23.05
N LYS A 13 -43.98 1.27 -22.57
CA LYS A 13 -42.60 0.77 -22.43
C LYS A 13 -41.81 0.93 -23.73
N SER A 14 -42.33 0.46 -24.87
CA SER A 14 -41.63 0.53 -26.16
C SER A 14 -41.38 1.99 -26.59
N GLY A 15 -42.39 2.86 -26.46
CA GLY A 15 -42.27 4.29 -26.77
C GLY A 15 -41.20 4.99 -25.93
N LEU A 16 -41.19 4.77 -24.62
CA LEU A 16 -40.20 5.37 -23.70
C LEU A 16 -38.77 4.87 -23.96
N LEU A 17 -38.61 3.60 -24.34
CA LEU A 17 -37.31 3.04 -24.71
C LEU A 17 -36.78 3.68 -26.01
N ARG A 18 -37.64 3.96 -26.99
CA ARG A 18 -37.24 4.69 -28.22
C ARG A 18 -36.86 6.14 -27.94
N GLU A 19 -37.48 6.78 -26.97
CA GLU A 19 -37.08 8.13 -26.56
C GLU A 19 -35.74 8.12 -25.80
N LEU A 20 -35.51 7.09 -24.99
CA LEU A 20 -34.22 6.88 -24.33
C LEU A 20 -33.10 6.69 -25.36
N SER A 21 -33.31 5.87 -26.40
CA SER A 21 -32.25 5.55 -27.37
C SER A 21 -31.65 6.79 -28.03
N GLY A 22 -32.46 7.79 -28.39
CA GLY A 22 -31.98 9.04 -28.97
C GLY A 22 -31.12 9.90 -28.03
N ARG A 23 -31.23 9.68 -26.71
CA ARG A 23 -30.45 10.37 -25.68
C ARG A 23 -29.20 9.60 -25.25
N LEU A 24 -29.04 8.36 -25.68
CA LEU A 24 -27.87 7.56 -25.37
C LEU A 24 -26.69 7.96 -26.26
N VAL A 25 -25.56 8.17 -25.61
CA VAL A 25 -24.27 8.43 -26.23
C VAL A 25 -23.25 7.44 -25.67
N GLY A 26 -22.41 6.88 -26.54
CA GLY A 26 -21.27 6.07 -26.13
C GLY A 26 -20.03 6.50 -26.91
N LEU A 27 -18.90 6.62 -26.21
CA LEU A 27 -17.60 6.91 -26.82
C LEU A 27 -16.68 5.72 -26.56
N GLU A 28 -16.14 5.14 -27.61
CA GLU A 28 -15.20 4.02 -27.53
C GLU A 28 -14.00 4.31 -28.43
N LYS A 29 -12.79 4.09 -27.92
CA LYS A 29 -11.56 4.39 -28.66
C LYS A 29 -11.25 3.31 -29.70
N GLN A 30 -11.65 2.07 -29.44
CA GLN A 30 -11.32 0.91 -30.29
C GLN A 30 -12.49 0.49 -31.20
N THR A 31 -12.23 0.30 -32.49
CA THR A 31 -13.26 -0.07 -33.48
C THR A 31 -13.94 -1.42 -33.18
N GLY A 32 -13.18 -2.42 -32.68
CA GLY A 32 -13.73 -3.74 -32.36
C GLY A 32 -14.77 -3.71 -31.23
N PRO A 33 -14.41 -3.23 -30.02
CA PRO A 33 -15.36 -3.03 -28.93
C PRO A 33 -16.54 -2.13 -29.30
N TYR A 34 -16.33 -1.09 -30.10
CA TYR A 34 -17.41 -0.25 -30.62
C TYR A 34 -18.46 -1.06 -31.40
N ALA A 35 -18.03 -1.88 -32.37
CA ALA A 35 -18.94 -2.69 -33.17
C ALA A 35 -19.73 -3.69 -32.32
N VAL A 36 -19.06 -4.30 -31.32
CA VAL A 36 -19.72 -5.19 -30.35
C VAL A 36 -20.75 -4.42 -29.50
N ALA A 37 -20.42 -3.21 -29.04
CA ALA A 37 -21.33 -2.38 -28.26
C ALA A 37 -22.57 -1.99 -29.09
N GLU A 38 -22.40 -1.59 -30.34
CA GLU A 38 -23.50 -1.25 -31.25
C GLU A 38 -24.47 -2.41 -31.44
N LEU A 39 -23.93 -3.60 -31.75
CA LEU A 39 -24.72 -4.82 -31.90
C LEU A 39 -25.47 -5.18 -30.61
N ARG A 40 -24.80 -5.14 -29.45
CA ARG A 40 -25.39 -5.52 -28.16
C ARG A 40 -26.47 -4.54 -27.71
N VAL A 41 -26.24 -3.25 -27.87
CA VAL A 41 -27.23 -2.22 -27.52
C VAL A 41 -28.45 -2.35 -28.42
N HIS A 42 -28.27 -2.51 -29.74
CA HIS A 42 -29.38 -2.71 -30.66
C HIS A 42 -30.17 -3.99 -30.33
N HIS A 43 -29.47 -5.09 -30.02
CA HIS A 43 -30.12 -6.34 -29.60
C HIS A 43 -30.90 -6.18 -28.28
N ALA A 44 -30.38 -5.44 -27.30
CA ALA A 44 -31.06 -5.20 -26.02
C ALA A 44 -32.34 -4.36 -26.15
N PHE A 45 -32.38 -3.40 -27.08
CA PHE A 45 -33.63 -2.70 -27.40
C PHE A 45 -34.62 -3.61 -28.13
N ARG A 46 -34.13 -4.41 -29.09
CA ARG A 46 -34.95 -5.35 -29.86
C ARG A 46 -35.57 -6.43 -28.98
N SER A 47 -34.86 -6.95 -27.99
CA SER A 47 -35.39 -7.95 -27.03
C SER A 47 -36.49 -7.39 -26.12
N HIS A 48 -36.73 -6.09 -26.16
CA HIS A 48 -37.80 -5.40 -25.44
C HIS A 48 -38.83 -4.75 -26.39
N ASP A 49 -38.90 -5.19 -27.65
CA ASP A 49 -39.85 -4.72 -28.67
C ASP A 49 -39.72 -3.22 -28.99
N ALA A 50 -38.53 -2.66 -28.79
CA ALA A 50 -38.22 -1.27 -29.09
C ALA A 50 -37.40 -1.19 -30.38
N ASP A 51 -38.07 -0.88 -31.49
CA ASP A 51 -37.39 -0.53 -32.75
C ASP A 51 -36.79 0.87 -32.64
N ILE A 52 -35.45 0.94 -32.68
CA ILE A 52 -34.66 2.16 -32.53
C ILE A 52 -34.03 2.62 -33.85
N THR A 53 -34.33 1.98 -34.98
CA THR A 53 -33.72 2.29 -36.29
C THR A 53 -33.87 3.75 -36.70
N ARG A 54 -34.98 4.38 -36.34
CA ARG A 54 -35.26 5.81 -36.61
C ARG A 54 -34.54 6.77 -35.66
N ARG A 55 -34.09 6.30 -34.49
CA ARG A 55 -33.37 7.09 -33.46
C ARG A 55 -32.33 6.20 -32.76
N PRO A 56 -31.29 5.77 -33.47
CA PRO A 56 -30.29 4.89 -32.89
C PRO A 56 -29.47 5.64 -31.83
N PRO A 57 -28.95 4.93 -30.81
CA PRO A 57 -27.95 5.46 -29.89
C PRO A 57 -26.74 6.01 -30.64
N ARG A 58 -26.18 7.12 -30.15
CA ARG A 58 -24.99 7.76 -30.75
C ARG A 58 -23.72 7.14 -30.18
N LEU A 59 -23.40 5.95 -30.68
CA LEU A 59 -22.15 5.26 -30.36
C LEU A 59 -21.07 5.72 -31.36
N LEU A 60 -19.93 6.19 -30.85
CA LEU A 60 -18.91 6.87 -31.65
C LEU A 60 -17.52 6.31 -31.37
N VAL A 61 -16.71 6.25 -32.43
CA VAL A 61 -15.30 5.87 -32.34
C VAL A 61 -14.46 7.11 -32.09
N ALA A 62 -14.12 7.39 -30.83
CA ALA A 62 -13.39 8.58 -30.42
C ALA A 62 -12.71 8.40 -29.05
N ASP A 63 -11.64 9.14 -28.80
CA ASP A 63 -11.07 9.26 -27.45
C ASP A 63 -11.83 10.32 -26.66
N THR A 64 -12.38 9.92 -25.50
CA THR A 64 -13.11 10.79 -24.58
C THR A 64 -12.22 11.93 -24.06
N LEU A 65 -10.93 11.67 -23.85
CA LEU A 65 -10.00 12.62 -23.23
C LEU A 65 -9.23 13.47 -24.23
N ASP A 66 -9.50 13.33 -25.54
CA ASP A 66 -8.93 14.20 -26.58
C ASP A 66 -9.61 15.57 -26.58
N ASP A 67 -8.83 16.61 -26.87
CA ASP A 67 -9.30 18.00 -26.95
C ASP A 67 -10.37 18.16 -28.05
N PRO A 68 -11.60 18.60 -27.72
CA PRO A 68 -12.63 18.82 -28.72
C PRO A 68 -12.32 19.99 -29.67
N ALA A 69 -11.39 20.89 -29.32
CA ALA A 69 -11.00 22.03 -30.16
C ALA A 69 -10.01 21.65 -31.28
N VAL A 70 -9.40 20.46 -31.22
CA VAL A 70 -8.45 19.99 -32.22
C VAL A 70 -9.17 19.12 -33.25
N GLU A 71 -9.14 19.55 -34.51
CA GLU A 71 -9.60 18.75 -35.64
C GLU A 71 -8.40 18.19 -36.41
N HIS A 72 -8.32 16.86 -36.51
CA HIS A 72 -7.27 16.19 -37.29
C HIS A 72 -7.78 15.92 -38.70
N HIS A 73 -7.11 16.46 -39.72
CA HIS A 73 -7.38 16.12 -41.11
C HIS A 73 -6.86 14.71 -41.43
N LEU A 74 -7.72 13.73 -41.21
CA LEU A 74 -7.51 12.36 -41.68
C LEU A 74 -8.01 12.34 -43.13
N GLY A 75 -7.12 12.11 -44.10
CA GLY A 75 -7.48 12.16 -45.54
C GLY A 75 -8.68 11.27 -45.92
N PHE A 76 -9.22 11.45 -47.13
CA PHE A 76 -10.50 10.91 -47.60
C PHE A 76 -10.82 9.43 -47.27
N MET A 77 -9.80 8.55 -47.19
CA MET A 77 -10.01 7.14 -46.82
C MET A 77 -10.51 6.93 -45.37
N TYR A 78 -10.45 7.95 -44.51
CA TYR A 78 -10.81 7.88 -43.09
C TYR A 78 -12.00 8.77 -42.72
N ASP A 79 -12.79 9.23 -43.70
CA ASP A 79 -13.93 10.14 -43.51
C ASP A 79 -14.95 9.62 -42.48
N ALA A 80 -15.18 8.31 -42.40
CA ALA A 80 -16.07 7.71 -41.41
C ALA A 80 -15.59 7.96 -39.96
N ILE A 81 -14.29 7.80 -39.70
CA ILE A 81 -13.68 8.06 -38.40
C ILE A 81 -13.66 9.56 -38.11
N ALA A 82 -13.38 10.39 -39.12
CA ALA A 82 -13.43 11.85 -38.99
C ALA A 82 -14.84 12.35 -38.62
N ARG A 83 -15.90 11.75 -39.18
CA ARG A 83 -17.30 12.03 -38.79
C ARG A 83 -17.56 11.65 -37.34
N HIS A 84 -17.16 10.45 -36.91
CA HIS A 84 -17.33 10.01 -35.52
C HIS A 84 -16.63 10.96 -34.53
N ARG A 85 -15.41 11.38 -34.85
CA ARG A 85 -14.66 12.35 -34.05
C ARG A 85 -15.33 13.71 -33.98
N ARG A 86 -15.79 14.27 -35.10
CA ARG A 86 -16.53 15.56 -35.11
C ARG A 86 -17.79 15.50 -34.26
N MET A 87 -18.56 14.42 -34.37
CA MET A 87 -19.76 14.21 -33.55
C MET A 87 -19.41 14.10 -32.07
N ALA A 88 -18.35 13.38 -31.73
CA ALA A 88 -17.86 13.27 -30.35
C ALA A 88 -17.39 14.61 -29.81
N ASN A 89 -16.66 15.40 -30.60
CA ASN A 89 -16.19 16.74 -30.21
C ASN A 89 -17.36 17.69 -29.93
N LYS A 90 -18.41 17.67 -30.77
CA LYS A 90 -19.64 18.43 -30.51
C LYS A 90 -20.33 18.02 -29.22
N ILE A 91 -20.39 16.72 -28.93
CA ILE A 91 -20.94 16.23 -27.66
C ILE A 91 -20.08 16.72 -26.49
N LYS A 92 -18.76 16.59 -26.58
CA LYS A 92 -17.81 17.00 -25.54
C LYS A 92 -17.89 18.51 -25.24
N ALA A 93 -17.93 19.36 -26.27
CA ALA A 93 -17.95 20.82 -26.13
C ALA A 93 -19.33 21.37 -25.76
N ASP A 94 -20.38 20.98 -26.48
CA ASP A 94 -21.61 21.77 -26.50
C ASP A 94 -22.75 21.09 -25.75
N GLU A 95 -22.93 19.79 -25.98
CA GLU A 95 -24.14 19.09 -25.56
C GLU A 95 -24.27 18.96 -24.04
N LYS A 96 -25.50 19.13 -23.55
CA LYS A 96 -25.86 18.96 -22.15
C LYS A 96 -25.91 17.47 -21.80
N VAL A 97 -25.05 17.03 -20.90
CA VAL A 97 -25.01 15.65 -20.38
C VAL A 97 -25.34 15.67 -18.90
N MET A 98 -26.38 14.96 -18.50
CA MET A 98 -26.86 14.90 -17.10
C MET A 98 -26.34 13.66 -16.36
N VAL A 99 -25.98 12.61 -17.09
CA VAL A 99 -25.61 11.31 -16.51
C VAL A 99 -24.40 10.79 -17.25
N VAL A 100 -23.35 10.44 -16.50
CA VAL A 100 -22.20 9.68 -17.00
C VAL A 100 -22.11 8.39 -16.21
N ILE A 101 -22.10 7.26 -16.93
CA ILE A 101 -21.86 5.94 -16.36
C ILE A 101 -20.73 5.23 -17.11
N GLY A 102 -19.92 4.42 -16.43
CA GLY A 102 -18.89 3.66 -17.13
C GLY A 102 -17.92 2.87 -16.27
N ASN A 103 -17.09 2.07 -16.94
CA ASN A 103 -15.93 1.38 -16.40
C ASN A 103 -14.66 1.90 -17.10
N PRO A 104 -14.04 2.97 -16.58
CA PRO A 104 -12.84 3.54 -17.17
C PRO A 104 -11.64 2.57 -17.15
N PRO A 105 -10.69 2.72 -18.09
CA PRO A 105 -9.48 1.90 -18.13
C PRO A 105 -8.56 2.10 -16.91
N TYR A 106 -7.95 1.01 -16.46
CA TYR A 106 -7.00 0.98 -15.34
C TYR A 106 -5.55 1.10 -15.83
N LEU A 107 -5.03 2.32 -15.93
CA LEU A 107 -3.63 2.59 -16.27
C LEU A 107 -2.98 3.57 -15.28
N ARG A 108 -1.83 3.19 -14.73
CA ARG A 108 -1.00 4.03 -13.83
C ARG A 108 0.13 4.68 -14.63
N GLY A 109 0.52 5.91 -14.28
CA GLY A 109 1.53 6.64 -15.05
C GLY A 109 1.00 7.12 -16.40
N ALA A 110 -0.29 7.46 -16.44
CA ALA A 110 -0.99 7.88 -17.65
C ALA A 110 -0.32 9.10 -18.30
N ARG A 111 0.24 10.01 -17.49
CA ARG A 111 0.99 11.18 -17.93
C ARG A 111 2.23 10.81 -18.77
N GLN A 112 2.99 9.77 -18.39
CA GLN A 112 4.14 9.33 -19.18
C GLN A 112 3.71 8.65 -20.50
N SER A 113 2.49 8.12 -20.55
CA SER A 113 1.92 7.49 -21.75
C SER A 113 1.38 8.51 -22.76
N GLY A 114 1.33 9.80 -22.40
CA GLY A 114 0.86 10.88 -23.27
C GLY A 114 -0.66 10.92 -23.48
N VAL A 115 -1.44 10.12 -22.74
CA VAL A 115 -2.91 10.05 -22.85
C VAL A 115 -3.55 11.10 -21.96
N GLY A 116 -4.63 11.73 -22.44
CA GLY A 116 -5.43 12.68 -21.64
C GLY A 116 -4.77 14.04 -21.41
N ARG A 117 -3.90 14.49 -22.34
CA ARG A 117 -3.22 15.78 -22.23
C ARG A 117 -4.18 16.95 -22.03
N TRP A 118 -5.33 16.95 -22.71
CA TRP A 118 -6.35 17.98 -22.51
C TRP A 118 -6.80 18.07 -21.04
N VAL A 119 -6.95 16.93 -20.38
CA VAL A 119 -7.34 16.88 -18.96
C VAL A 119 -6.21 17.37 -18.05
N THR A 120 -4.95 17.04 -18.37
CA THR A 120 -3.79 17.32 -17.48
C THR A 120 -3.09 18.65 -17.75
N GLU A 121 -3.16 19.17 -18.97
CA GLU A 121 -2.42 20.34 -19.47
C GLU A 121 -3.36 21.45 -19.97
N GLY A 122 -4.65 21.16 -20.17
CA GLY A 122 -5.63 22.12 -20.71
C GLY A 122 -5.58 22.19 -22.23
N ASN A 123 -6.10 23.29 -22.79
CA ASN A 123 -6.01 23.57 -24.22
C ASN A 123 -5.48 25.00 -24.51
N PRO A 124 -5.02 25.27 -25.75
CA PRO A 124 -4.49 26.59 -26.14
C PRO A 124 -5.52 27.73 -26.06
N ASN A 125 -6.81 27.42 -25.97
CA ASN A 125 -7.90 28.40 -25.98
C ASN A 125 -8.19 29.03 -24.60
N GLY A 126 -7.26 28.89 -23.65
CA GLY A 126 -7.33 29.53 -22.34
C GLY A 126 -8.14 28.79 -21.29
N GLN A 127 -8.61 27.56 -21.56
CA GLN A 127 -9.16 26.69 -20.52
C GLN A 127 -8.01 25.91 -19.87
N GLY A 128 -7.73 26.21 -18.61
CA GLY A 128 -6.71 25.50 -17.83
C GLY A 128 -7.02 24.00 -17.68
N PRO A 129 -6.08 23.21 -17.12
CA PRO A 129 -6.24 21.77 -16.97
C PRO A 129 -7.53 21.39 -16.22
N ILE A 130 -8.34 20.50 -16.79
CA ILE A 130 -9.54 19.98 -16.12
C ILE A 130 -9.16 19.33 -14.78
N LEU A 131 -7.99 18.68 -14.69
CA LEU A 131 -7.49 18.03 -13.48
C LEU A 131 -7.11 19.01 -12.37
N ALA A 132 -6.88 20.30 -12.67
CA ALA A 132 -6.45 21.31 -11.70
C ALA A 132 -7.38 21.40 -10.48
N ARG A 133 -8.68 21.14 -10.66
CA ARG A 133 -9.70 21.11 -9.59
C ARG A 133 -9.44 20.06 -8.51
N PHE A 134 -8.64 19.03 -8.79
CA PHE A 134 -8.28 17.99 -7.82
C PHE A 134 -7.02 18.32 -7.03
N HIS A 135 -6.38 19.46 -7.29
CA HIS A 135 -5.21 19.92 -6.55
C HIS A 135 -5.65 20.89 -5.44
N PRO A 136 -5.32 20.63 -4.16
CA PRO A 136 -5.37 21.66 -3.14
C PRO A 136 -4.30 22.73 -3.45
N GLU A 137 -4.53 23.97 -3.02
CA GLU A 137 -3.61 25.11 -3.21
C GLU A 137 -2.20 24.87 -2.62
N ASP A 138 -1.99 23.83 -1.80
CA ASP A 138 -0.83 23.73 -0.91
C ASP A 138 -0.05 22.38 -0.90
N ASN A 139 -0.05 21.59 -1.99
CA ASN A 139 0.63 20.28 -1.97
C ASN A 139 1.53 19.97 -3.17
N GLY A 140 2.68 20.65 -3.25
CA GLY A 140 3.71 20.49 -4.30
C GLY A 140 4.46 19.13 -4.35
N ARG A 141 3.99 18.06 -3.68
CA ARG A 141 4.72 16.77 -3.59
C ARG A 141 3.93 15.50 -3.96
N VAL A 142 2.61 15.55 -4.16
CA VAL A 142 1.78 14.31 -4.24
C VAL A 142 1.06 14.09 -5.59
N GLY A 143 1.44 14.82 -6.64
CA GLY A 143 0.81 14.73 -7.98
C GLY A 143 0.79 13.34 -8.64
N TYR A 144 1.68 12.41 -8.23
CA TYR A 144 1.69 11.04 -8.75
C TYR A 144 0.42 10.24 -8.41
N ALA A 145 -0.28 10.56 -7.31
CA ALA A 145 -1.51 9.85 -6.95
C ALA A 145 -2.66 10.16 -7.92
N LEU A 146 -2.66 11.36 -8.52
CA LEU A 146 -3.60 11.76 -9.57
C LEU A 146 -3.20 11.23 -10.96
N ASP A 147 -1.99 10.70 -11.12
CA ASP A 147 -1.47 10.13 -12.37
C ASP A 147 -1.99 8.70 -12.63
N ASN A 148 -3.31 8.57 -12.64
CA ASN A 148 -4.03 7.35 -12.97
C ASN A 148 -5.16 7.67 -13.96
N LEU A 149 -5.30 6.87 -15.01
CA LEU A 149 -6.23 7.16 -16.10
C LEU A 149 -7.70 7.21 -15.62
N TYR A 150 -8.10 6.37 -14.67
CA TYR A 150 -9.44 6.44 -14.07
C TYR A 150 -9.71 7.78 -13.35
N VAL A 151 -8.68 8.44 -12.80
CA VAL A 151 -8.81 9.78 -12.20
C VAL A 151 -9.08 10.82 -13.27
N TYR A 152 -8.49 10.67 -14.47
CA TYR A 152 -8.75 11.57 -15.60
C TYR A 152 -10.19 11.43 -16.10
N PHE A 153 -10.71 10.20 -16.11
CA PHE A 153 -12.12 9.95 -16.43
C PHE A 153 -13.06 10.51 -15.35
N TRP A 154 -12.73 10.42 -14.06
CA TRP A 154 -13.46 11.13 -13.01
C TRP A 154 -13.45 12.64 -13.26
N ALA A 155 -12.27 13.22 -13.47
CA ALA A 155 -12.10 14.65 -13.72
C ALA A 155 -12.94 15.11 -14.92
N TRP A 156 -12.88 14.38 -16.04
CA TRP A 156 -13.66 14.68 -17.24
C TRP A 156 -15.17 14.51 -17.02
N SER A 157 -15.59 13.43 -16.36
CA SER A 157 -17.01 13.11 -16.16
C SER A 157 -17.69 14.13 -15.26
N THR A 158 -17.06 14.49 -14.14
CA THR A 158 -17.60 15.51 -13.25
C THR A 158 -17.55 16.88 -13.90
N TRP A 159 -16.48 17.22 -14.65
CA TRP A 159 -16.45 18.46 -15.42
C TRP A 159 -17.62 18.55 -16.40
N LYS A 160 -17.88 17.46 -17.13
CA LYS A 160 -18.92 17.41 -18.16
C LYS A 160 -20.33 17.56 -17.58
N VAL A 161 -20.58 16.97 -16.41
CA VAL A 161 -21.90 16.93 -15.77
C VAL A 161 -22.12 18.12 -14.82
N PHE A 162 -21.11 18.49 -14.03
CA PHE A 162 -21.23 19.42 -12.91
C PHE A 162 -20.66 20.81 -13.19
N ASP A 163 -19.62 20.93 -14.02
CA ASP A 163 -18.85 22.19 -14.13
C ASP A 163 -19.10 22.94 -15.44
N GLN A 164 -19.80 22.34 -16.40
CA GLN A 164 -20.13 22.99 -17.66
C GLN A 164 -21.03 24.21 -17.44
N LEU A 165 -20.56 25.39 -17.87
CA LEU A 165 -21.31 26.64 -17.80
C LEU A 165 -21.89 27.03 -19.16
N THR A 166 -23.00 27.75 -19.13
CA THR A 166 -23.58 28.47 -20.27
C THR A 166 -22.79 29.76 -20.51
N ALA A 167 -23.05 30.44 -21.63
CA ALA A 167 -22.43 31.74 -21.93
C ALA A 167 -22.74 32.81 -20.87
N SER A 168 -23.85 32.67 -20.12
CA SER A 168 -24.21 33.56 -19.01
C SER A 168 -23.57 33.17 -17.67
N GLY A 169 -22.64 32.20 -17.67
CA GLY A 169 -21.94 31.76 -16.45
C GLY A 169 -22.77 30.86 -15.52
N THR A 170 -23.96 30.42 -15.93
CA THR A 170 -24.80 29.50 -15.13
C THR A 170 -24.53 28.05 -15.51
N PRO A 171 -24.70 27.06 -14.61
CA PRO A 171 -24.54 25.64 -14.97
C PRO A 171 -25.44 25.23 -16.14
N LYS A 172 -24.89 24.56 -17.16
CA LYS A 172 -25.67 23.95 -18.27
C LYS A 172 -26.69 22.93 -17.74
N ALA A 173 -26.35 22.28 -16.63
CA ALA A 173 -27.17 21.32 -15.92
C ALA A 173 -27.16 21.67 -14.43
N PRO A 174 -28.32 21.98 -13.80
CA PRO A 174 -28.37 22.14 -12.36
C PRO A 174 -28.16 20.77 -11.69
N SER A 175 -28.89 19.74 -12.08
CA SER A 175 -28.74 18.39 -11.53
C SER A 175 -27.87 17.47 -12.39
N GLY A 176 -27.40 16.36 -11.82
CA GLY A 176 -26.66 15.36 -12.58
C GLY A 176 -26.15 14.18 -11.75
N ILE A 177 -25.69 13.13 -12.44
CA ILE A 177 -25.19 11.90 -11.83
C ILE A 177 -23.89 11.48 -12.53
N VAL A 178 -22.87 11.14 -11.74
CA VAL A 178 -21.66 10.46 -12.22
C VAL A 178 -21.51 9.15 -11.46
N ALA A 179 -21.53 8.02 -12.17
CA ALA A 179 -21.40 6.69 -11.60
C ALA A 179 -20.31 5.87 -12.31
N LEU A 180 -19.18 5.64 -11.65
CA LEU A 180 -18.05 4.91 -12.23
C LEU A 180 -17.63 3.75 -11.35
N ILE A 181 -17.23 2.64 -11.99
CA ILE A 181 -16.51 1.54 -11.33
C ILE A 181 -15.01 1.72 -11.58
N THR A 182 -14.26 2.00 -10.51
CA THR A 182 -12.84 2.40 -10.61
C THR A 182 -11.99 1.76 -9.51
N ASN A 183 -10.66 1.89 -9.59
CA ASN A 183 -9.79 1.51 -8.48
C ASN A 183 -10.10 2.38 -7.25
N SER A 184 -10.12 1.79 -6.06
CA SER A 184 -10.48 2.45 -4.80
C SER A 184 -9.44 3.44 -4.27
N GLY A 185 -8.27 3.56 -4.90
CA GLY A 185 -7.12 4.30 -4.33
C GLY A 185 -7.37 5.78 -4.04
N TYR A 186 -8.42 6.40 -4.61
CA TYR A 186 -8.76 7.79 -4.34
C TYR A 186 -9.61 7.98 -3.07
N LEU A 187 -10.23 6.91 -2.57
CA LEU A 187 -11.13 6.95 -1.41
C LEU A 187 -10.39 7.42 -0.15
N ASP A 188 -9.08 7.22 -0.04
CA ASP A 188 -8.34 7.45 1.20
C ASP A 188 -6.88 7.95 1.03
N SER A 189 -6.35 7.97 -0.20
CA SER A 189 -4.99 8.43 -0.43
C SER A 189 -4.83 9.92 -0.09
N GLU A 190 -3.73 10.26 0.59
CA GLU A 190 -3.38 11.65 0.88
C GLU A 190 -3.22 12.46 -0.41
N GLY A 191 -2.66 11.83 -1.45
CA GLY A 191 -2.46 12.48 -2.75
C GLY A 191 -3.73 12.73 -3.56
N THR A 192 -4.88 12.20 -3.13
CA THR A 192 -6.19 12.43 -3.74
C THR A 192 -7.12 13.21 -2.81
N ALA A 193 -6.57 13.85 -1.76
CA ALA A 193 -7.35 14.68 -0.84
C ALA A 193 -8.11 15.80 -1.56
N GLY A 194 -7.49 16.46 -2.55
CA GLY A 194 -8.15 17.49 -3.35
C GLY A 194 -9.26 16.94 -4.26
N MET A 195 -9.12 15.72 -4.79
CA MET A 195 -10.21 15.05 -5.51
C MET A 195 -11.42 14.81 -4.60
N ARG A 196 -11.21 14.39 -3.35
CA ARG A 196 -12.31 14.20 -2.38
C ARG A 196 -12.95 15.52 -1.97
N HIS A 197 -12.15 16.57 -1.81
CA HIS A 197 -12.66 17.93 -1.59
C HIS A 197 -13.61 18.33 -2.71
N TYR A 198 -13.13 18.29 -3.97
CA TYR A 198 -13.93 18.64 -5.12
C TYR A 198 -15.22 17.80 -5.21
N LEU A 199 -15.15 16.49 -4.98
CA LEU A 199 -16.35 15.64 -5.05
C LEU A 199 -17.40 16.03 -4.00
N ARG A 200 -16.97 16.48 -2.81
CA ARG A 200 -17.87 16.99 -1.77
C ARG A 200 -18.42 18.38 -2.08
N GLU A 201 -17.65 19.22 -2.76
CA GLU A 201 -18.06 20.55 -3.18
C GLU A 201 -19.02 20.50 -4.38
N ALA A 202 -18.80 19.55 -5.30
CA ALA A 202 -19.54 19.46 -6.53
C ALA A 202 -20.84 18.66 -6.43
N ALA A 203 -21.00 17.77 -5.45
CA ALA A 203 -22.18 16.92 -5.30
C ALA A 203 -22.93 17.24 -4.00
N ASP A 204 -24.19 16.79 -3.91
CA ASP A 204 -24.98 16.87 -2.68
C ASP A 204 -24.90 15.55 -1.90
N GLU A 205 -24.84 14.43 -2.62
CA GLU A 205 -24.82 13.09 -2.05
C GLU A 205 -23.96 12.13 -2.87
N GLY A 206 -23.38 11.13 -2.20
CA GLY A 206 -22.64 10.07 -2.86
C GLY A 206 -22.78 8.70 -2.18
N TRP A 207 -22.63 7.65 -2.97
CA TRP A 207 -22.63 6.25 -2.54
C TRP A 207 -21.35 5.57 -3.03
N VAL A 208 -20.64 4.91 -2.13
CA VAL A 208 -19.43 4.13 -2.39
C VAL A 208 -19.69 2.67 -2.04
N ILE A 209 -19.55 1.80 -3.04
CA ILE A 209 -19.71 0.36 -2.88
C ILE A 209 -18.34 -0.30 -3.03
N GLY A 210 -17.76 -0.76 -1.93
CA GLY A 210 -16.49 -1.50 -1.97
C GLY A 210 -16.69 -2.91 -2.51
N LEU A 211 -15.89 -3.31 -3.50
CA LEU A 211 -16.00 -4.62 -4.16
C LEU A 211 -14.85 -5.58 -3.81
N SER A 212 -13.93 -5.15 -2.95
CA SER A 212 -12.69 -5.87 -2.62
C SER A 212 -12.49 -5.99 -1.10
N PRO A 213 -13.44 -6.56 -0.35
CA PRO A 213 -13.34 -6.69 1.11
C PRO A 213 -12.15 -7.55 1.57
N GLU A 214 -11.62 -8.41 0.69
CA GLU A 214 -10.41 -9.22 0.96
C GLU A 214 -9.10 -8.45 0.75
N GLY A 215 -9.19 -7.18 0.32
CA GLY A 215 -8.04 -6.31 0.07
C GLY A 215 -7.33 -6.56 -1.26
N ALA A 216 -6.23 -5.84 -1.45
CA ALA A 216 -5.35 -6.02 -2.61
C ALA A 216 -4.73 -7.43 -2.63
N TYR A 217 -4.51 -8.00 -3.82
CA TYR A 217 -3.89 -9.32 -4.01
C TYR A 217 -4.66 -10.53 -3.44
N SER A 218 -5.96 -10.37 -3.20
CA SER A 218 -6.91 -11.44 -2.89
C SER A 218 -6.85 -12.60 -3.91
N ASP A 219 -7.33 -13.79 -3.54
CA ASP A 219 -7.42 -14.93 -4.45
C ASP A 219 -8.13 -14.52 -5.76
N THR A 220 -7.59 -14.94 -6.91
CA THR A 220 -8.16 -14.61 -8.23
C THR A 220 -9.65 -14.97 -8.33
N ARG A 221 -10.12 -16.00 -7.61
CA ARG A 221 -11.53 -16.44 -7.57
C ARG A 221 -12.47 -15.49 -6.82
N THR A 222 -11.95 -14.63 -5.95
CA THR A 222 -12.78 -13.67 -5.18
C THR A 222 -12.86 -12.30 -5.87
N ARG A 223 -12.02 -12.01 -6.85
CA ARG A 223 -11.97 -10.70 -7.53
C ARG A 223 -13.12 -10.53 -8.53
N VAL A 224 -13.76 -9.36 -8.52
CA VAL A 224 -14.82 -8.98 -9.49
C VAL A 224 -14.30 -8.99 -10.93
N PHE A 225 -13.08 -8.47 -11.13
CA PHE A 225 -12.30 -8.62 -12.36
C PHE A 225 -11.03 -9.40 -12.05
N GLN A 226 -10.94 -10.64 -12.53
CA GLN A 226 -9.90 -11.61 -12.13
C GLN A 226 -8.47 -11.11 -12.39
N ASP A 227 -8.27 -10.38 -13.49
CA ASP A 227 -6.98 -9.81 -13.89
C ASP A 227 -6.59 -8.54 -13.13
N VAL A 228 -7.53 -7.91 -12.42
CA VAL A 228 -7.28 -6.67 -11.69
C VAL A 228 -6.85 -6.98 -10.27
N LYS A 229 -5.57 -6.80 -9.99
CA LYS A 229 -4.96 -7.07 -8.66
C LYS A 229 -5.19 -5.96 -7.62
N ARG A 230 -5.84 -4.87 -8.01
CA ARG A 230 -6.12 -3.69 -7.17
C ARG A 230 -7.53 -3.76 -6.63
N GLU A 231 -7.75 -3.11 -5.50
CA GLU A 231 -9.08 -2.92 -4.93
C GLU A 231 -9.95 -2.03 -5.82
N ILE A 232 -11.23 -2.36 -5.91
CA ILE A 232 -12.19 -1.74 -6.83
C ILE A 232 -13.41 -1.30 -6.02
N CYS A 233 -13.97 -0.16 -6.41
CA CYS A 233 -15.25 0.31 -5.91
C CYS A 233 -16.15 0.79 -7.05
N ILE A 234 -17.45 0.78 -6.81
CA ILE A 234 -18.41 1.60 -7.55
C ILE A 234 -18.61 2.86 -6.73
N ALA A 235 -18.54 4.03 -7.36
CA ALA A 235 -18.95 5.26 -6.71
C ALA A 235 -19.93 6.04 -7.57
N VAL A 236 -20.98 6.54 -6.92
CA VAL A 236 -22.07 7.31 -7.50
C VAL A 236 -22.10 8.66 -6.78
N PHE A 237 -22.02 9.76 -7.51
CA PHE A 237 -22.20 11.11 -6.97
C PHE A 237 -23.35 11.80 -7.68
N VAL A 238 -24.20 12.47 -6.90
CA VAL A 238 -25.45 13.08 -7.36
C VAL A 238 -25.49 14.54 -6.94
N ARG A 239 -25.90 15.39 -7.88
CA ARG A 239 -26.33 16.77 -7.64
C ARG A 239 -27.82 16.86 -7.94
N HIS A 240 -28.63 17.25 -6.96
CA HIS A 240 -30.08 17.33 -7.04
C HIS A 240 -30.58 18.64 -7.67
N GLY A 241 -29.83 19.73 -7.53
CA GLY A 241 -30.25 21.05 -7.95
C GLY A 241 -29.09 22.02 -8.15
N ALA A 242 -29.32 23.31 -7.94
CA ALA A 242 -28.25 24.30 -8.04
C ALA A 242 -27.06 23.94 -7.10
N PRO A 243 -25.81 24.20 -7.50
CA PRO A 243 -24.65 23.84 -6.69
C PRO A 243 -24.65 24.59 -5.34
N ASP A 244 -24.45 23.86 -4.24
CA ASP A 244 -24.19 24.40 -2.91
C ASP A 244 -22.75 24.09 -2.48
N ALA A 245 -21.81 24.95 -2.90
CA ALA A 245 -20.39 24.76 -2.61
C ALA A 245 -20.05 24.98 -1.11
N GLY A 246 -20.97 25.48 -0.29
CA GLY A 246 -20.75 25.73 1.14
C GLY A 246 -20.97 24.48 2.01
N THR A 247 -21.70 23.49 1.50
CA THR A 247 -22.10 22.30 2.24
C THR A 247 -21.42 21.05 1.66
N PRO A 248 -20.60 20.33 2.43
CA PRO A 248 -19.95 19.12 1.91
C PRO A 248 -20.98 18.01 1.67
N ALA A 249 -20.88 17.35 0.51
CA ALA A 249 -21.72 16.19 0.17
C ALA A 249 -21.72 15.12 1.26
N ARG A 250 -22.89 14.55 1.54
CA ARG A 250 -23.00 13.35 2.39
C ARG A 250 -22.58 12.13 1.57
N VAL A 251 -21.57 11.41 2.05
CA VAL A 251 -21.09 10.21 1.36
C VAL A 251 -21.39 8.99 2.20
N TRP A 252 -22.08 8.03 1.60
CA TRP A 252 -22.48 6.76 2.18
C TRP A 252 -21.60 5.65 1.65
N ARG A 253 -21.27 4.68 2.50
CA ARG A 253 -20.48 3.52 2.12
C ARG A 253 -21.12 2.22 2.58
N LEU A 254 -20.97 1.21 1.74
CA LEU A 254 -21.34 -0.17 2.03
C LEU A 254 -20.42 -1.10 1.21
N ASP A 255 -19.71 -2.00 1.88
CA ASP A 255 -18.82 -2.94 1.19
C ASP A 255 -19.49 -4.32 1.05
N VAL A 256 -19.28 -4.98 -0.10
CA VAL A 256 -19.79 -6.34 -0.31
C VAL A 256 -19.17 -7.31 0.71
N PRO A 257 -19.89 -8.36 1.16
CA PRO A 257 -19.29 -9.40 1.99
C PRO A 257 -18.12 -10.12 1.29
N ALA A 258 -17.16 -10.60 2.09
CA ALA A 258 -16.07 -11.43 1.58
C ALA A 258 -16.61 -12.74 1.02
N GLY A 259 -16.11 -13.15 -0.14
CA GLY A 259 -16.62 -14.32 -0.86
C GLY A 259 -16.11 -14.45 -2.28
N THR A 260 -16.54 -15.52 -2.95
CA THR A 260 -16.31 -15.73 -4.37
C THR A 260 -16.94 -14.61 -5.20
N ARG A 261 -16.47 -14.47 -6.44
CA ARG A 261 -17.03 -13.50 -7.40
C ARG A 261 -18.55 -13.67 -7.59
N GLU A 262 -19.02 -14.91 -7.63
CA GLU A 262 -20.44 -15.22 -7.83
C GLU A 262 -21.29 -14.84 -6.60
N GLU A 263 -20.81 -15.15 -5.40
CA GLU A 263 -21.47 -14.73 -4.15
C GLU A 263 -21.60 -13.21 -4.07
N LYS A 264 -20.56 -12.47 -4.45
CA LYS A 264 -20.60 -11.00 -4.52
C LYS A 264 -21.62 -10.48 -5.52
N PHE A 265 -21.72 -11.09 -6.70
CA PHE A 265 -22.70 -10.70 -7.71
C PHE A 265 -24.13 -10.96 -7.24
N ASN A 266 -24.38 -12.12 -6.63
CA ASN A 266 -25.68 -12.46 -6.06
C ASN A 266 -26.07 -11.51 -4.91
N TRP A 267 -25.09 -11.10 -4.11
CA TRP A 267 -25.30 -10.10 -3.07
C TRP A 267 -25.64 -8.72 -3.68
N LEU A 268 -24.92 -8.27 -4.71
CA LEU A 268 -25.20 -6.98 -5.36
C LEU A 268 -26.62 -6.87 -5.95
N GLU A 269 -27.28 -7.98 -6.31
CA GLU A 269 -28.67 -7.96 -6.76
C GLU A 269 -29.66 -7.48 -5.69
N GLY A 270 -29.30 -7.57 -4.41
CA GLY A 270 -30.11 -7.13 -3.30
C GLY A 270 -29.90 -5.68 -2.88
N LEU A 271 -28.95 -4.98 -3.49
CA LEU A 271 -28.57 -3.62 -3.11
C LEU A 271 -29.54 -2.58 -3.69
N GLY A 272 -30.08 -1.72 -2.82
CA GLY A 272 -30.95 -0.59 -3.17
C GLY A 272 -30.47 0.74 -2.59
N LEU A 273 -31.25 1.81 -2.83
CA LEU A 273 -30.95 3.16 -2.34
C LEU A 273 -31.03 3.26 -0.81
N ASP A 274 -31.92 2.48 -0.19
CA ASP A 274 -32.16 2.51 1.27
C ASP A 274 -31.29 1.50 2.04
N GLY A 275 -30.46 0.72 1.33
CA GLY A 275 -29.64 -0.35 1.89
C GLY A 275 -29.80 -1.64 1.10
N HIS A 276 -29.27 -2.73 1.63
CA HIS A 276 -29.39 -4.05 1.04
C HIS A 276 -30.59 -4.82 1.63
N ARG A 277 -31.26 -5.65 0.81
CA ARG A 277 -32.47 -6.40 1.18
C ARG A 277 -32.32 -7.39 2.33
N ASP A 278 -31.09 -7.74 2.72
CA ASP A 278 -30.79 -8.57 3.89
C ASP A 278 -30.79 -7.79 5.23
N GLY A 279 -31.04 -6.48 5.19
CA GLY A 279 -31.02 -5.59 6.35
C GLY A 279 -29.70 -4.83 6.55
N THR A 280 -28.69 -5.03 5.70
CA THR A 280 -27.44 -4.26 5.76
C THR A 280 -27.68 -2.81 5.33
N SER A 281 -27.47 -1.86 6.23
CA SER A 281 -27.67 -0.43 6.00
C SER A 281 -26.42 0.27 5.48
N TRP A 282 -26.64 1.37 4.76
CA TRP A 282 -25.58 2.32 4.40
C TRP A 282 -24.94 2.95 5.64
N GLN A 283 -23.64 3.18 5.59
CA GLN A 283 -22.89 3.81 6.67
C GLN A 283 -22.35 5.17 6.24
N LEU A 284 -22.57 6.20 7.06
CA LEU A 284 -22.12 7.55 6.75
C LEU A 284 -20.59 7.64 6.88
N CYS A 285 -19.94 8.17 5.85
CA CYS A 285 -18.52 8.48 5.87
C CYS A 285 -18.23 9.78 6.64
N ARG A 286 -16.96 9.99 6.98
CA ARG A 286 -16.46 11.25 7.53
C ARG A 286 -16.87 12.46 6.67
N THR A 287 -17.27 13.56 7.31
CA THR A 287 -17.88 14.73 6.64
C THR A 287 -16.91 15.87 6.33
N GLN A 288 -15.68 15.83 6.85
CA GLN A 288 -14.69 16.88 6.55
C GLN A 288 -14.31 16.88 5.07
N TRP A 289 -14.09 18.06 4.48
CA TRP A 289 -13.85 18.27 3.05
C TRP A 289 -12.87 17.28 2.40
N THR A 290 -11.70 17.08 3.00
CA THR A 290 -10.65 16.21 2.46
C THR A 290 -10.63 14.82 3.08
N ALA A 291 -11.53 14.52 4.01
CA ALA A 291 -11.53 13.25 4.75
C ALA A 291 -11.72 12.06 3.80
N PRO A 292 -11.13 10.90 4.10
CA PRO A 292 -11.40 9.67 3.37
C PRO A 292 -12.90 9.34 3.29
N PHE A 293 -13.32 8.66 2.22
CA PHE A 293 -14.64 8.02 2.10
C PHE A 293 -14.65 6.67 2.84
N HIS A 294 -14.28 6.74 4.12
CA HIS A 294 -14.36 5.66 5.08
C HIS A 294 -15.47 5.98 6.08
N VAL A 295 -16.10 4.92 6.56
CA VAL A 295 -17.13 4.97 7.59
C VAL A 295 -16.55 5.63 8.85
N LEU A 296 -17.37 6.33 9.61
CA LEU A 296 -16.99 6.80 10.94
C LEU A 296 -16.58 5.58 11.78
N SER A 297 -15.29 5.46 12.12
CA SER A 297 -14.86 4.46 13.09
C SER A 297 -15.61 4.65 14.40
N ASP A 298 -15.81 3.54 15.08
CA ASP A 298 -16.22 3.51 16.48
C ASP A 298 -15.45 4.60 17.27
N SER A 299 -16.17 5.38 18.07
CA SER A 299 -15.61 6.43 18.92
C SER A 299 -14.44 5.91 19.75
N GLU A 300 -14.48 4.65 20.17
CA GLU A 300 -13.43 3.99 20.93
C GLU A 300 -12.12 3.86 20.13
N TRP A 301 -12.19 3.44 18.86
CA TRP A 301 -11.02 3.34 17.99
C TRP A 301 -10.40 4.72 17.73
N SER A 302 -11.23 5.72 17.43
CA SER A 302 -10.78 7.09 17.18
C SER A 302 -10.06 7.70 18.38
N ALA A 303 -10.46 7.33 19.60
CA ALA A 303 -9.88 7.82 20.84
C ALA A 303 -8.48 7.25 21.08
N MET A 304 -8.15 6.04 20.62
CA MET A 304 -6.82 5.45 20.80
C MET A 304 -5.75 6.18 19.98
N PRO A 305 -4.57 6.53 20.53
CA PRO A 305 -3.53 7.20 19.77
C PRO A 305 -2.95 6.29 18.65
N PRO A 306 -2.74 6.82 17.44
CA PRO A 306 -2.05 6.08 16.38
C PRO A 306 -0.56 5.89 16.70
N VAL A 307 0.08 4.89 16.10
CA VAL A 307 1.52 4.61 16.31
C VAL A 307 2.39 5.83 16.02
N ASP A 308 2.07 6.64 15.01
CA ASP A 308 2.83 7.86 14.69
C ASP A 308 2.57 9.04 15.64
N ALA A 309 1.54 8.97 16.49
CA ALA A 309 1.40 9.86 17.65
C ALA A 309 2.29 9.45 18.83
N LEU A 310 2.77 8.19 18.87
CA LEU A 310 3.69 7.69 19.89
C LEU A 310 5.15 7.74 19.44
N LEU A 311 5.38 7.39 18.17
CA LEU A 311 6.68 7.30 17.50
C LEU A 311 6.71 8.26 16.29
N PRO A 312 7.02 9.55 16.51
CA PRO A 312 6.70 10.62 15.56
C PRO A 312 7.54 10.63 14.28
N TRP A 313 8.77 10.13 14.31
CA TRP A 313 9.57 9.95 13.10
C TRP A 313 9.26 8.60 12.46
N THR A 314 8.63 8.68 11.29
CA THR A 314 8.39 7.53 10.43
C THR A 314 9.09 7.72 9.09
N SER A 315 9.51 6.62 8.46
CA SER A 315 10.08 6.62 7.12
C SER A 315 9.57 5.42 6.34
N SER A 316 9.76 5.40 5.01
CA SER A 316 9.66 4.12 4.30
C SER A 316 10.95 3.33 4.55
N GLY A 317 10.92 2.01 4.35
CA GLY A 317 12.15 1.24 4.25
C GLY A 317 12.99 1.61 3.02
N ASN A 318 14.17 1.00 2.94
CA ASN A 318 15.12 1.09 1.83
C ASN A 318 14.48 0.59 0.52
N LYS A 319 14.61 1.35 -0.58
CA LYS A 319 14.08 0.95 -1.88
C LYS A 319 15.19 0.88 -2.94
N ASN A 320 15.47 -0.34 -3.40
CA ASN A 320 16.57 -0.59 -4.33
C ASN A 320 16.16 -0.38 -5.81
N ASN A 321 14.88 -0.62 -6.16
CA ASN A 321 14.37 -0.77 -7.54
C ASN A 321 15.09 -1.84 -8.38
N ARG A 322 15.94 -2.62 -7.71
CA ARG A 322 16.74 -3.73 -8.23
C ARG A 322 16.61 -4.89 -7.26
N SER A 323 16.42 -6.09 -7.76
CA SER A 323 16.37 -7.31 -6.94
C SER A 323 17.76 -7.91 -6.70
N TRP A 324 18.72 -7.69 -7.60
CA TRP A 324 20.04 -8.33 -7.53
C TRP A 324 20.97 -7.85 -6.39
N PRO A 325 20.89 -6.61 -5.85
CA PRO A 325 21.75 -6.17 -4.74
C PRO A 325 21.40 -6.78 -3.38
N VAL A 326 20.35 -7.61 -3.31
CA VAL A 326 19.90 -8.30 -2.10
C VAL A 326 19.92 -9.81 -2.35
N SER A 327 20.34 -10.58 -1.35
CA SER A 327 20.42 -12.03 -1.45
C SER A 327 20.43 -12.68 -0.06
N PRO A 328 19.86 -13.89 0.10
CA PRO A 328 20.09 -14.73 1.28
C PRO A 328 21.53 -15.24 1.41
N SER A 329 22.37 -15.09 0.37
CA SER A 329 23.76 -15.54 0.34
C SER A 329 24.71 -14.38 0.11
N ARG A 330 25.67 -14.21 1.02
CA ARG A 330 26.78 -13.24 0.91
C ARG A 330 27.63 -13.51 -0.33
N ASP A 331 28.02 -14.77 -0.55
CA ASP A 331 28.87 -15.17 -1.68
C ASP A 331 28.22 -14.85 -3.03
N VAL A 332 26.90 -14.97 -3.12
CA VAL A 332 26.15 -14.57 -4.32
C VAL A 332 26.29 -13.07 -4.58
N LEU A 333 26.20 -12.22 -3.55
CA LEU A 333 26.38 -10.78 -3.70
C LEU A 333 27.80 -10.42 -4.14
N GLU A 334 28.81 -11.09 -3.59
CA GLU A 334 30.19 -10.91 -4.00
C GLU A 334 30.41 -11.30 -5.47
N ARG A 335 29.84 -12.43 -5.92
CA ARG A 335 29.90 -12.84 -7.33
C ARG A 335 29.17 -11.86 -8.25
N ARG A 336 27.98 -11.39 -7.86
CA ARG A 336 27.21 -10.38 -8.61
C ARG A 336 27.97 -9.08 -8.74
N TRP A 337 28.54 -8.58 -7.64
CA TRP A 337 29.34 -7.36 -7.63
C TRP A 337 30.59 -7.50 -8.50
N ARG A 338 31.33 -8.60 -8.35
CA ARG A 338 32.52 -8.87 -9.16
C ARG A 338 32.19 -8.90 -10.65
N ARG A 339 31.09 -9.55 -11.04
CA ARG A 339 30.60 -9.57 -12.43
C ARG A 339 30.26 -8.17 -12.94
N LEU A 340 29.65 -7.33 -12.11
CA LEU A 340 29.32 -5.95 -12.47
C LEU A 340 30.57 -5.08 -12.63
N VAL A 341 31.52 -5.15 -11.69
CA VAL A 341 32.76 -4.36 -11.70
C VAL A 341 33.65 -4.73 -12.89
N GLN A 342 33.72 -6.02 -13.23
CA GLN A 342 34.50 -6.54 -14.35
C GLN A 342 33.84 -6.33 -15.73
N ALA A 343 32.58 -5.92 -15.79
CA ALA A 343 31.91 -5.67 -17.05
C ALA A 343 32.52 -4.47 -17.79
N PRO A 344 32.56 -4.50 -19.14
CA PRO A 344 32.87 -3.32 -19.95
C PRO A 344 32.02 -2.11 -19.55
N ALA A 345 32.59 -0.89 -19.67
CA ALA A 345 31.96 0.32 -19.15
C ALA A 345 30.58 0.62 -19.76
N ASP A 346 30.42 0.33 -21.06
CA ASP A 346 29.18 0.43 -21.84
C ASP A 346 28.12 -0.62 -21.42
N ALA A 347 28.55 -1.81 -20.98
CA ALA A 347 27.64 -2.86 -20.52
C ALA A 347 27.16 -2.67 -19.07
N LYS A 348 27.85 -1.89 -18.24
CA LYS A 348 27.52 -1.72 -16.81
C LYS A 348 26.11 -1.16 -16.60
N ALA A 349 25.64 -0.25 -17.45
CA ALA A 349 24.34 0.40 -17.31
C ALA A 349 23.18 -0.60 -17.43
N GLU A 350 23.23 -1.49 -18.41
CA GLU A 350 22.24 -2.55 -18.59
C GLU A 350 22.37 -3.60 -17.48
N LEU A 351 23.59 -4.05 -17.20
CA LEU A 351 23.84 -5.12 -16.22
C LEU A 351 23.40 -4.73 -14.79
N MET A 352 23.58 -3.46 -14.40
CA MET A 352 23.11 -2.96 -13.11
C MET A 352 21.61 -2.64 -13.10
N LYS A 353 20.94 -2.52 -14.25
CA LYS A 353 19.64 -1.88 -14.43
C LYS A 353 19.67 -0.40 -14.02
N SER A 354 20.23 0.48 -14.86
CA SER A 354 20.20 1.92 -14.66
C SER A 354 18.77 2.45 -14.48
N THR A 355 18.61 3.44 -13.61
CA THR A 355 17.36 4.19 -13.40
C THR A 355 17.65 5.69 -13.48
N GLY A 356 16.61 6.52 -13.43
CA GLY A 356 16.80 7.97 -13.29
C GLY A 356 17.59 8.32 -12.01
N ASP A 357 17.42 7.53 -10.96
CA ASP A 357 18.08 7.71 -9.67
C ASP A 357 19.54 7.20 -9.67
N ARG A 358 19.87 6.09 -10.35
CA ARG A 358 21.23 5.50 -10.34
C ARG A 358 21.71 5.08 -11.72
N ARG A 359 22.93 5.48 -12.07
CA ARG A 359 23.65 5.14 -13.30
C ARG A 359 25.14 4.93 -13.01
N PRO A 360 25.88 4.16 -13.83
CA PRO A 360 27.29 3.86 -13.56
C PRO A 360 28.19 5.10 -13.45
N ASP A 361 27.93 6.11 -14.27
CA ASP A 361 28.66 7.36 -14.41
C ASP A 361 28.26 8.41 -13.35
N LYS A 362 27.12 8.23 -12.69
CA LYS A 362 26.58 9.19 -11.73
C LYS A 362 27.35 9.11 -10.41
N LEU A 363 27.97 10.22 -10.00
CA LEU A 363 28.54 10.37 -8.67
C LEU A 363 27.43 10.41 -7.62
N GLU A 364 27.60 9.65 -6.55
CA GLU A 364 26.66 9.57 -5.43
C GLU A 364 27.43 9.74 -4.12
N PRO A 365 26.89 10.48 -3.14
CA PRO A 365 27.51 10.55 -1.82
C PRO A 365 27.50 9.16 -1.17
N PRO A 366 28.46 8.84 -0.28
CA PRO A 366 28.45 7.57 0.42
C PRO A 366 27.21 7.45 1.33
N LEU A 367 26.90 6.22 1.74
CA LEU A 367 25.98 6.03 2.86
C LEU A 367 26.63 6.61 4.13
N PRO A 368 25.83 7.08 5.11
CA PRO A 368 26.37 7.53 6.39
C PRO A 368 27.33 6.50 6.99
N GLY A 369 28.50 6.96 7.46
CA GLY A 369 29.55 6.10 8.01
C GLY A 369 30.50 5.48 6.97
N GLN A 370 30.27 5.67 5.66
CA GLN A 370 31.14 5.13 4.61
C GLN A 370 32.04 6.21 3.98
N GLN A 371 33.15 5.76 3.40
CA GLN A 371 34.08 6.62 2.66
C GLN A 371 33.54 7.00 1.29
N GLU A 372 33.91 8.19 0.80
CA GLU A 372 33.55 8.62 -0.55
C GLU A 372 34.21 7.70 -1.58
N THR A 373 33.45 7.32 -2.60
CA THR A 373 33.92 6.49 -3.71
C THR A 373 33.65 7.20 -5.04
N GLY A 374 34.43 6.86 -6.05
CA GLY A 374 34.21 7.34 -7.41
C GLY A 374 32.94 6.76 -8.04
N SER A 375 32.74 7.05 -9.32
CA SER A 375 31.65 6.46 -10.10
C SER A 375 31.77 4.93 -10.16
N LEU A 376 30.64 4.23 -10.31
CA LEU A 376 30.63 2.77 -10.49
C LEU A 376 31.26 2.37 -11.84
N ALA A 377 31.23 3.26 -12.84
CA ALA A 377 31.91 3.07 -14.11
C ALA A 377 33.42 2.87 -13.93
N SER A 378 34.04 3.66 -13.04
CA SER A 378 35.46 3.60 -12.70
C SER A 378 35.81 2.61 -11.58
N GLU A 379 34.83 1.91 -11.02
CA GLU A 379 35.06 0.98 -9.89
C GLU A 379 36.02 -0.14 -10.26
N LYS A 380 36.95 -0.44 -9.35
CA LYS A 380 37.95 -1.52 -9.46
C LYS A 380 37.88 -2.49 -8.28
N GLU A 381 37.33 -2.07 -7.14
CA GLU A 381 37.18 -2.91 -5.96
C GLU A 381 36.14 -4.01 -6.21
N ARG A 382 36.59 -5.26 -6.08
CA ARG A 382 35.80 -6.45 -6.41
C ARG A 382 35.09 -7.04 -5.19
N VAL A 383 35.34 -6.51 -4.00
CA VAL A 383 34.72 -6.91 -2.76
C VAL A 383 33.79 -5.80 -2.29
N PRO A 384 32.46 -5.98 -2.37
CA PRO A 384 31.53 -4.97 -1.87
C PRO A 384 31.45 -5.00 -0.33
N VAL A 385 31.06 -3.88 0.26
CA VAL A 385 30.59 -3.86 1.66
C VAL A 385 29.22 -4.52 1.70
N ILE A 386 29.07 -5.59 2.48
CA ILE A 386 27.83 -6.35 2.64
C ILE A 386 27.40 -6.31 4.09
N VAL A 387 26.14 -5.95 4.34
CA VAL A 387 25.55 -5.90 5.69
C VAL A 387 24.29 -6.75 5.78
N LYS A 388 23.92 -7.17 6.99
CA LYS A 388 22.64 -7.85 7.24
C LYS A 388 21.47 -6.91 6.96
N TYR A 389 20.39 -7.45 6.43
CA TYR A 389 19.26 -6.68 5.91
C TYR A 389 17.94 -7.39 6.19
N GLY A 390 16.96 -6.64 6.68
CA GLY A 390 15.60 -7.13 6.90
C GLY A 390 14.82 -7.10 5.59
N ARG A 391 14.79 -8.23 4.87
CA ARG A 391 14.06 -8.33 3.59
C ARG A 391 12.55 -8.46 3.79
N MET A 392 12.17 -9.27 4.75
CA MET A 392 10.82 -9.43 5.25
C MET A 392 10.90 -9.63 6.77
N THR A 393 9.82 -9.42 7.52
CA THR A 393 9.69 -9.87 8.90
C THR A 393 10.07 -11.35 8.98
N PHE A 394 11.01 -11.65 9.87
CA PHE A 394 11.69 -12.94 10.02
C PHE A 394 12.63 -13.40 8.88
N ASP A 395 12.70 -12.70 7.74
CA ASP A 395 13.66 -13.02 6.67
C ASP A 395 14.90 -12.12 6.74
N ARG A 396 15.91 -12.63 7.45
CA ARG A 396 17.26 -12.06 7.55
C ARG A 396 18.03 -12.40 6.28
N GLN A 397 18.39 -11.39 5.49
CA GLN A 397 19.20 -11.53 4.28
C GLN A 397 20.40 -10.58 4.34
N TYR A 398 21.03 -10.34 3.19
CA TYR A 398 22.15 -9.43 3.02
C TYR A 398 21.88 -8.43 1.90
N ILE A 399 22.48 -7.25 2.00
CA ILE A 399 22.46 -6.21 0.96
C ILE A 399 23.89 -5.73 0.68
N ILE A 400 24.18 -5.41 -0.59
CA ILE A 400 25.35 -4.60 -0.94
C ILE A 400 25.09 -3.18 -0.45
N ALA A 401 25.81 -2.78 0.60
CA ALA A 401 25.68 -1.47 1.24
C ALA A 401 26.41 -0.41 0.42
N ASP A 402 25.91 -0.14 -0.78
CA ASP A 402 26.48 0.86 -1.69
C ASP A 402 25.36 1.70 -2.30
N ARG A 403 25.40 3.01 -2.05
CA ARG A 403 24.39 3.95 -2.56
C ARG A 403 24.26 3.88 -4.07
N ARG A 404 25.35 3.62 -4.82
CA ARG A 404 25.36 3.58 -6.29
C ARG A 404 24.43 2.52 -6.87
N VAL A 405 24.03 1.51 -6.08
CA VAL A 405 23.10 0.44 -6.51
C VAL A 405 21.77 0.43 -5.74
N ILE A 406 21.57 1.37 -4.81
CA ILE A 406 20.34 1.55 -4.01
C ILE A 406 19.67 2.88 -4.38
N ASP A 407 18.53 2.86 -5.07
CA ASP A 407 17.84 4.07 -5.55
C ASP A 407 17.41 5.03 -4.43
N ARG A 408 16.80 4.51 -3.35
CA ARG A 408 16.36 5.30 -2.20
C ARG A 408 16.82 4.64 -0.91
N PRO A 409 18.06 4.94 -0.45
CA PRO A 409 18.64 4.30 0.72
C PRO A 409 18.08 4.83 2.03
N ARG A 410 17.32 5.93 2.05
CA ARG A 410 16.84 6.56 3.30
C ARG A 410 18.00 6.83 4.28
N PRO A 411 18.91 7.77 3.95
CA PRO A 411 20.13 8.00 4.73
C PRO A 411 19.91 8.19 6.23
N ALA A 412 18.80 8.78 6.64
CA ALA A 412 18.46 8.91 8.07
C ALA A 412 18.35 7.56 8.78
N LEU A 413 17.83 6.50 8.12
CA LEU A 413 17.78 5.15 8.69
C LEU A 413 19.17 4.52 8.82
N TRP A 414 20.06 4.74 7.84
CA TRP A 414 21.45 4.29 7.91
C TRP A 414 22.23 5.03 9.00
N PHE A 415 22.03 6.34 9.12
CA PHE A 415 22.64 7.14 10.17
C PHE A 415 22.19 6.70 11.56
N ALA A 416 20.89 6.49 11.76
CA ALA A 416 20.36 6.03 13.04
C ALA A 416 20.63 4.53 13.31
N HIS A 417 21.17 3.79 12.35
CA HIS A 417 21.41 2.35 12.51
C HIS A 417 22.57 2.10 13.49
N ASN A 418 22.35 1.16 14.40
CA ASN A 418 23.37 0.68 15.34
C ASN A 418 23.07 -0.79 15.65
N ASP A 419 24.06 -1.66 15.43
CA ASP A 419 23.94 -3.12 15.57
C ASP A 419 23.73 -3.61 17.02
N GLN A 420 23.88 -2.75 18.02
CA GLN A 420 23.76 -3.09 19.44
C GLN A 420 22.38 -2.77 20.02
N ARG A 421 21.78 -1.62 19.68
CA ARG A 421 20.57 -1.12 20.37
C ARG A 421 19.37 -0.84 19.48
N GLN A 422 19.59 -0.57 18.19
CA GLN A 422 18.49 -0.11 17.33
C GLN A 422 17.46 -1.23 17.10
N ILE A 423 16.18 -0.83 17.05
CA ILE A 423 15.04 -1.67 16.71
C ILE A 423 14.12 -0.85 15.80
N TYR A 424 13.59 -1.49 14.77
CA TYR A 424 12.65 -0.87 13.83
C TYR A 424 11.30 -1.55 13.94
N LEU A 425 10.25 -0.75 14.18
CA LEU A 425 8.86 -1.16 14.05
C LEU A 425 8.47 -1.01 12.58
N SER A 426 7.81 -2.01 12.02
CA SER A 426 7.21 -1.96 10.68
C SER A 426 5.70 -2.16 10.77
N GLU A 427 4.93 -1.40 9.99
CA GLU A 427 3.47 -1.55 9.83
C GLU A 427 3.05 -1.41 8.36
N LEU A 428 1.94 -2.04 7.97
CA LEU A 428 1.28 -1.81 6.68
C LEU A 428 0.32 -0.63 6.78
N HIS A 429 0.87 0.58 6.87
CA HIS A 429 0.09 1.80 7.11
C HIS A 429 -1.08 2.01 6.13
N THR A 430 -0.91 1.64 4.85
CA THR A 430 -1.89 1.89 3.77
C THR A 430 -2.77 0.69 3.41
N GLU A 431 -2.60 -0.42 4.14
CA GLU A 431 -3.20 -1.76 3.97
C GLU A 431 -4.57 -1.99 4.62
N SER A 432 -5.64 -2.34 3.88
CA SER A 432 -6.88 -2.89 4.46
C SER A 432 -6.88 -4.44 4.43
N GLY A 433 -7.43 -5.09 5.47
CA GLY A 433 -7.51 -6.55 5.59
C GLY A 433 -6.20 -7.23 6.02
N ARG A 434 -6.11 -7.69 7.28
CA ARG A 434 -4.85 -8.22 7.86
C ARG A 434 -5.10 -9.52 8.63
N LEU A 435 -4.51 -10.62 8.16
CA LEU A 435 -4.23 -11.79 9.00
C LEU A 435 -2.80 -11.69 9.53
N GLY A 436 -2.60 -12.00 10.81
CA GLY A 436 -1.32 -11.89 11.49
C GLY A 436 -1.21 -10.64 12.39
N PRO A 437 0.00 -10.28 12.85
CA PRO A 437 0.21 -9.12 13.70
C PRO A 437 -0.04 -7.80 12.95
N ALA A 438 -0.35 -6.72 13.68
CA ALA A 438 -0.53 -5.39 13.10
C ALA A 438 0.79 -4.62 12.95
N VAL A 439 1.75 -4.89 13.84
CA VAL A 439 3.12 -4.36 13.80
C VAL A 439 4.13 -5.51 13.88
N SER A 440 5.32 -5.30 13.32
CA SER A 440 6.42 -6.27 13.42
C SER A 440 7.74 -5.55 13.69
N PHE A 441 8.75 -6.31 14.11
CA PHE A 441 10.00 -5.74 14.61
C PHE A 441 11.23 -6.37 13.95
N THR A 442 12.29 -5.57 13.81
CA THR A 442 13.59 -6.07 13.35
C THR A 442 14.72 -5.23 13.94
N ALA A 443 15.88 -5.87 14.18
CA ALA A 443 17.11 -5.19 14.53
C ALA A 443 17.92 -4.74 13.29
N LEU A 444 17.49 -5.15 12.09
CA LEU A 444 18.20 -4.94 10.83
C LEU A 444 17.63 -3.74 10.07
N LEU A 445 18.43 -3.14 9.19
CA LEU A 445 17.93 -2.14 8.24
C LEU A 445 16.79 -2.72 7.39
N PRO A 446 15.58 -2.11 7.41
CA PRO A 446 14.42 -2.68 6.74
C PRO A 446 14.34 -2.29 5.26
N ASP A 447 13.94 -3.25 4.43
CA ASP A 447 13.42 -3.03 3.08
C ASP A 447 12.11 -2.25 3.11
N ILE A 448 11.79 -1.52 2.04
CA ILE A 448 10.47 -0.90 1.88
C ILE A 448 9.36 -1.94 2.02
N HIS A 449 9.60 -3.16 1.59
CA HIS A 449 8.70 -4.30 1.70
C HIS A 449 8.88 -5.13 2.97
N HIS A 450 9.62 -4.64 3.97
CA HIS A 450 10.00 -5.45 5.14
C HIS A 450 8.80 -6.11 5.84
N PHE A 451 7.63 -5.49 5.94
CA PHE A 451 6.55 -6.10 6.71
C PHE A 451 6.11 -7.50 6.20
N LYS A 452 5.87 -7.66 4.89
CA LYS A 452 5.37 -8.92 4.29
C LYS A 452 6.08 -9.37 3.00
N GLY A 453 7.11 -8.63 2.58
CA GLY A 453 7.95 -8.98 1.43
C GLY A 453 7.37 -8.66 0.05
N THR A 454 6.24 -7.95 -0.04
CA THR A 454 5.55 -7.64 -1.32
C THR A 454 5.08 -6.19 -1.46
N GLU A 455 4.60 -5.53 -0.40
CA GLU A 455 4.14 -4.13 -0.46
C GLU A 455 4.84 -3.23 0.54
N GLY A 456 4.86 -1.94 0.21
CA GLY A 456 5.57 -0.94 0.98
C GLY A 456 4.91 -0.70 2.33
N GLY A 457 5.69 -0.82 3.40
CA GLY A 457 5.28 -0.47 4.75
C GLY A 457 5.84 0.87 5.21
N ARG A 458 5.39 1.27 6.39
CA ARG A 458 5.97 2.36 7.19
C ARG A 458 6.88 1.77 8.26
N VAL A 459 7.97 2.46 8.52
CA VAL A 459 8.99 2.09 9.51
C VAL A 459 9.10 3.20 10.55
N ALA A 460 9.11 2.83 11.83
CA ALA A 460 9.42 3.72 12.95
C ALA A 460 10.64 3.17 13.71
N PRO A 461 11.81 3.83 13.65
CA PRO A 461 12.98 3.47 14.45
C PRO A 461 12.73 3.75 15.93
N LEU A 462 13.37 3.00 16.84
CA LEU A 462 13.33 3.27 18.28
C LEU A 462 14.20 4.48 18.65
N TYR A 463 15.39 4.61 18.07
CA TYR A 463 16.30 5.74 18.33
C TYR A 463 16.55 6.59 17.09
N ARG A 464 16.81 7.87 17.32
CA ARG A 464 17.07 8.89 16.29
C ARG A 464 18.56 9.05 15.95
N HIS A 465 19.43 8.61 16.85
CA HIS A 465 20.87 8.77 16.75
C HIS A 465 21.59 7.44 17.03
N PRO A 466 22.71 7.13 16.34
CA PRO A 466 23.39 5.84 16.48
C PRO A 466 24.04 5.61 17.84
N HIS A 467 24.56 6.67 18.49
CA HIS A 467 25.31 6.57 19.75
C HIS A 467 24.67 7.31 20.93
N GLN A 468 23.62 8.08 20.68
CA GLN A 468 22.91 8.79 21.73
C GLN A 468 21.57 8.08 21.92
N ALA A 469 21.19 7.85 23.18
CA ALA A 469 19.88 7.32 23.51
C ALA A 469 18.79 8.38 23.33
N GLU A 470 18.78 9.10 22.19
CA GLU A 470 17.71 10.01 21.81
C GLU A 470 16.57 9.18 21.21
N PRO A 471 15.49 8.94 21.97
CA PRO A 471 14.43 8.06 21.51
C PRO A 471 13.53 8.75 20.50
N ASN A 472 12.98 7.99 19.57
CA ASN A 472 11.91 8.43 18.69
C ASN A 472 10.56 8.31 19.41
N VAL A 473 10.38 9.12 20.46
CA VAL A 473 9.13 9.15 21.24
C VAL A 473 8.61 10.57 21.30
N THR A 474 7.28 10.73 21.23
CA THR A 474 6.65 12.05 21.31
C THR A 474 7.07 12.77 22.60
N PRO A 475 7.58 14.02 22.51
CA PRO A 475 8.04 14.77 23.68
C PRO A 475 6.97 14.86 24.77
N GLY A 476 7.36 14.58 26.03
CA GLY A 476 6.46 14.58 27.18
C GLY A 476 5.70 13.26 27.43
N LEU A 477 5.60 12.37 26.45
CA LEU A 477 4.85 11.10 26.58
C LEU A 477 5.41 10.19 27.67
N LEU A 478 6.73 9.94 27.69
CA LEU A 478 7.34 9.07 28.71
C LEU A 478 7.14 9.60 30.14
N ARG A 479 7.11 10.93 30.30
CA ARG A 479 6.83 11.56 31.60
C ARG A 479 5.38 11.35 32.03
N LEU A 480 4.43 11.48 31.12
CA LEU A 480 3.02 11.18 31.40
C LEU A 480 2.83 9.71 31.78
N LEU A 481 3.44 8.78 31.04
CA LEU A 481 3.36 7.35 31.33
C LEU A 481 4.00 7.02 32.67
N THR A 482 5.16 7.61 32.98
CA THR A 482 5.83 7.47 34.28
C THR A 482 4.94 7.93 35.43
N LYS A 483 4.29 9.09 35.28
CA LYS A 483 3.34 9.62 36.27
C LYS A 483 2.12 8.71 36.43
N THR A 484 1.60 8.18 35.33
CA THR A 484 0.37 7.37 35.31
C THR A 484 0.59 6.01 35.96
N HIS A 485 1.73 5.37 35.70
CA HIS A 485 2.01 4.01 36.17
C HIS A 485 2.81 3.95 37.47
N GLY A 486 3.32 5.07 37.97
CA GLY A 486 4.11 5.12 39.21
C GLY A 486 5.48 4.44 39.12
N VAL A 487 5.95 4.13 37.91
CA VAL A 487 7.25 3.51 37.62
C VAL A 487 7.95 4.28 36.50
N THR A 488 9.29 4.30 36.49
CA THR A 488 10.04 4.91 35.40
C THR A 488 9.75 4.19 34.09
N VAL A 489 9.17 4.90 33.11
CA VAL A 489 8.87 4.37 31.78
C VAL A 489 9.94 4.80 30.78
N THR A 490 10.63 3.82 30.19
CA THR A 490 11.64 4.02 29.14
C THR A 490 11.04 3.95 27.74
N ALA A 491 11.82 4.33 26.72
CA ALA A 491 11.40 4.19 25.33
C ALA A 491 11.27 2.72 24.92
N GLU A 492 12.13 1.87 25.47
CA GLU A 492 12.12 0.42 25.33
C GLU A 492 10.84 -0.19 25.94
N ASP A 493 10.38 0.33 27.09
CA ASP A 493 9.12 -0.09 27.69
C ASP A 493 7.92 0.27 26.82
N LEU A 494 7.88 1.50 26.27
CA LEU A 494 6.83 1.90 25.33
C LEU A 494 6.84 1.02 24.07
N PHE A 495 8.03 0.73 23.53
CA PHE A 495 8.18 -0.09 22.35
C PHE A 495 7.76 -1.56 22.61
N ALA A 496 8.12 -2.09 23.77
CA ALA A 496 7.66 -3.39 24.25
C ALA A 496 6.14 -3.39 24.43
N TYR A 497 5.55 -2.38 25.08
CA TYR A 497 4.10 -2.25 25.25
C TYR A 497 3.35 -2.32 23.89
N ILE A 498 3.84 -1.59 22.88
CA ILE A 498 3.31 -1.65 21.52
C ILE A 498 3.42 -3.07 20.95
N ALA A 499 4.55 -3.76 21.15
CA ALA A 499 4.76 -5.14 20.71
C ALA A 499 3.81 -6.13 21.39
N GLY A 500 3.62 -6.01 22.71
CA GLY A 500 2.71 -6.86 23.48
C GLY A 500 1.27 -6.70 23.01
N THR A 501 0.88 -5.46 22.69
CA THR A 501 -0.49 -5.07 22.33
C THR A 501 -0.84 -5.38 20.87
N ALA A 502 0.06 -5.11 19.92
CA ALA A 502 -0.25 -5.13 18.48
C ALA A 502 0.62 -6.10 17.67
N GLY A 503 1.57 -6.79 18.31
CA GLY A 503 2.51 -7.73 17.68
C GLY A 503 1.98 -9.15 17.49
N HIS A 504 0.66 -9.38 17.52
CA HIS A 504 0.04 -10.70 17.42
C HIS A 504 -1.31 -10.67 16.68
N SER A 505 -1.80 -11.85 16.24
CA SER A 505 -3.03 -12.00 15.46
C SER A 505 -4.33 -11.62 16.21
N GLY A 506 -4.31 -11.62 17.54
CA GLY A 506 -5.47 -11.24 18.36
C GLY A 506 -5.87 -9.78 18.15
N TYR A 507 -4.88 -8.89 17.97
CA TYR A 507 -5.13 -7.48 17.70
C TYR A 507 -5.87 -7.26 16.37
N THR A 508 -5.41 -7.88 15.29
CA THR A 508 -6.02 -7.71 13.96
C THR A 508 -7.40 -8.33 13.87
N ARG A 509 -7.65 -9.43 14.61
CA ARG A 509 -9.00 -9.99 14.77
C ARG A 509 -9.93 -9.04 15.52
N ARG A 510 -9.48 -8.47 16.65
CA ARG A 510 -10.28 -7.55 17.46
C ARG A 510 -10.68 -6.30 16.68
N PHE A 511 -9.73 -5.70 15.97
CA PHE A 511 -9.93 -4.43 15.25
C PHE A 511 -10.13 -4.64 13.74
N ALA A 512 -10.63 -5.80 13.31
CA ALA A 512 -10.75 -6.13 11.89
C ALA A 512 -11.57 -5.10 11.10
N ALA A 513 -12.68 -4.61 11.69
CA ALA A 513 -13.53 -3.58 11.09
C ALA A 513 -12.83 -2.20 11.04
N ASN A 514 -12.00 -1.88 12.03
CA ASN A 514 -11.35 -0.58 12.15
C ASN A 514 -10.05 -0.47 11.35
N LEU A 515 -9.35 -1.59 11.11
CA LEU A 515 -8.10 -1.64 10.35
C LEU A 515 -8.28 -1.43 8.83
N ALA A 516 -9.53 -1.21 8.38
CA ALA A 516 -9.80 -0.58 7.10
C ALA A 516 -9.38 0.90 7.08
N GLU A 517 -9.34 1.55 8.25
CA GLU A 517 -8.70 2.84 8.42
C GLU A 517 -7.18 2.67 8.50
N ARG A 518 -6.46 3.55 7.80
CA ARG A 518 -4.99 3.52 7.74
C ARG A 518 -4.35 3.73 9.12
N GLY A 519 -3.26 3.01 9.36
CA GLY A 519 -2.45 3.09 10.58
C GLY A 519 -2.94 2.23 11.75
N VAL A 520 -2.00 1.73 12.55
CA VAL A 520 -2.29 0.98 13.78
C VAL A 520 -2.53 1.98 14.93
N ARG A 521 -3.52 1.69 15.78
CA ARG A 521 -3.81 2.47 17.00
C ARG A 521 -3.59 1.65 18.25
N ILE A 522 -3.01 2.25 19.28
CA ILE A 522 -2.58 1.53 20.47
C ILE A 522 -3.49 1.91 21.62
N PRO A 523 -4.33 0.99 22.15
CA PRO A 523 -5.01 1.25 23.42
C PRO A 523 -3.96 1.29 24.52
N ILE A 524 -3.80 2.44 25.18
CA ILE A 524 -2.85 2.60 26.28
C ILE A 524 -3.63 2.54 27.58
N THR A 525 -3.41 1.49 28.37
CA THR A 525 -4.08 1.34 29.67
C THR A 525 -3.64 2.39 30.68
N ARG A 526 -4.52 2.76 31.62
CA ARG A 526 -4.15 3.50 32.83
C ARG A 526 -3.81 2.57 34.01
N ASP A 527 -4.09 1.28 33.89
CA ASP A 527 -3.80 0.28 34.92
C ASP A 527 -2.29 -0.07 34.94
N PRO A 528 -1.57 0.17 36.06
CA PRO A 528 -0.15 -0.14 36.18
C PRO A 528 0.19 -1.64 36.07
N ALA A 529 -0.69 -2.55 36.51
CA ALA A 529 -0.45 -3.99 36.45
C ALA A 529 -0.56 -4.49 35.00
N LEU A 530 -1.63 -4.09 34.30
CA LEU A 530 -1.78 -4.42 32.87
C LEU A 530 -0.66 -3.82 32.02
N TRP A 531 -0.20 -2.62 32.35
CA TRP A 531 0.98 -2.01 31.71
C TRP A 531 2.21 -2.91 31.87
N ALA A 532 2.54 -3.31 33.10
CA ALA A 532 3.71 -4.13 33.39
C ALA A 532 3.67 -5.49 32.67
N GLU A 533 2.52 -6.17 32.68
CA GLU A 533 2.36 -7.46 32.00
C GLU A 533 2.52 -7.34 30.47
N LEU A 534 1.95 -6.30 29.86
CA LEU A 534 2.12 -6.07 28.42
C LEU A 534 3.56 -5.70 28.05
N VAL A 535 4.27 -4.96 28.91
CA VAL A 535 5.69 -4.67 28.72
C VAL A 535 6.53 -5.95 28.79
N GLU A 536 6.26 -6.85 29.73
CA GLU A 536 6.95 -8.16 29.85
C GLU A 536 6.74 -9.02 28.60
N VAL A 537 5.48 -9.22 28.21
CA VAL A 537 5.09 -9.98 27.01
C VAL A 537 5.62 -9.33 25.73
N GLY A 538 5.62 -8.00 25.70
CA GLY A 538 6.17 -7.18 24.64
C GLY A 538 7.68 -7.35 24.47
N ARG A 539 8.42 -7.38 25.59
CA ARG A 539 9.86 -7.65 25.57
C ARG A 539 10.14 -9.02 24.97
N ARG A 540 9.39 -10.04 25.38
CA ARG A 540 9.48 -11.38 24.81
C ARG A 540 9.18 -11.39 23.31
N THR A 541 8.14 -10.67 22.88
CA THR A 541 7.76 -10.56 21.47
C THR A 541 8.89 -9.97 20.61
N VAL A 542 9.51 -8.88 21.05
CA VAL A 542 10.63 -8.24 20.32
C VAL A 542 11.88 -9.12 20.36
N TRP A 543 12.16 -9.80 21.47
CA TRP A 543 13.25 -10.78 21.56
C TRP A 543 13.09 -11.89 20.52
N ILE A 544 11.89 -12.44 20.36
CA ILE A 544 11.62 -13.46 19.33
C ILE A 544 11.79 -12.88 17.92
N HIS A 545 11.21 -11.70 17.64
CA HIS A 545 11.32 -11.03 16.33
C HIS A 545 12.75 -10.70 15.91
N THR A 546 13.61 -10.43 16.88
CA THR A 546 15.02 -10.11 16.64
C THR A 546 15.94 -11.33 16.76
N TYR A 547 15.38 -12.53 16.87
CA TYR A 547 16.12 -13.78 17.06
C TYR A 547 17.13 -13.70 18.22
N GLY A 548 16.67 -13.14 19.35
CA GLY A 548 17.42 -13.05 20.59
C GLY A 548 18.42 -11.89 20.69
N GLN A 549 18.49 -11.03 19.68
CA GLN A 549 19.48 -9.93 19.64
C GLN A 549 19.10 -8.72 20.49
N ARG A 550 17.81 -8.57 20.84
CA ARG A 550 17.29 -7.43 21.61
C ARG A 550 16.39 -7.93 22.73
N PHE A 551 16.38 -7.19 23.84
CA PHE A 551 15.50 -7.46 24.99
C PHE A 551 15.64 -8.87 25.59
N ALA A 552 16.84 -9.46 25.54
CA ALA A 552 17.12 -10.71 26.25
C ALA A 552 16.95 -10.50 27.76
N SER A 553 16.27 -11.44 28.42
CA SER A 553 16.09 -11.48 29.86
C SER A 553 17.20 -12.31 30.54
N HIS A 554 17.32 -12.21 31.86
CA HIS A 554 18.27 -13.03 32.63
C HIS A 554 17.97 -14.54 32.60
N HIS A 555 16.75 -14.93 32.22
CA HIS A 555 16.32 -16.33 32.12
C HIS A 555 16.51 -16.92 30.72
N ASP A 556 16.82 -16.09 29.73
CA ASP A 556 17.13 -16.57 28.40
C ASP A 556 18.54 -17.18 28.38
N SER A 557 18.72 -18.20 27.52
CA SER A 557 20.06 -18.66 27.17
C SER A 557 20.92 -17.47 26.74
N SER A 558 22.25 -17.57 26.94
CA SER A 558 23.20 -16.45 26.85
C SER A 558 22.86 -15.41 25.76
N PRO A 559 23.05 -14.09 26.03
CA PRO A 559 22.69 -13.02 25.11
C PRO A 559 23.12 -13.30 23.66
N GLY A 560 22.17 -13.22 22.72
CA GLY A 560 22.41 -13.49 21.30
C GLY A 560 22.17 -14.93 20.84
N SER A 561 21.83 -15.85 21.75
CA SER A 561 21.32 -17.17 21.37
C SER A 561 19.95 -17.06 20.68
N SER A 562 19.75 -17.82 19.61
CA SER A 562 18.47 -17.79 18.88
C SER A 562 17.38 -18.48 19.70
N PRO A 563 16.15 -17.93 19.73
CA PRO A 563 15.01 -18.52 20.42
C PRO A 563 14.79 -19.98 20.02
N ARG A 564 14.54 -20.85 21.01
CA ARG A 564 14.20 -22.26 20.82
C ARG A 564 12.89 -22.60 21.51
N LEU A 565 12.09 -23.44 20.85
CA LEU A 565 10.96 -24.12 21.46
C LEU A 565 11.44 -25.09 22.56
N PRO A 566 10.53 -25.52 23.45
CA PRO A 566 10.81 -26.62 24.38
C PRO A 566 11.32 -27.87 23.63
N PRO A 567 12.20 -28.70 24.25
CA PRO A 567 12.83 -29.84 23.59
C PRO A 567 11.86 -30.77 22.85
N GLU A 568 10.68 -31.00 23.40
CA GLU A 568 9.63 -31.86 22.84
C GLU A 568 8.97 -31.32 21.56
N GLU A 569 9.06 -30.01 21.32
CA GLU A 569 8.48 -29.31 20.16
C GLU A 569 9.56 -28.76 19.21
N GLN A 570 10.84 -28.91 19.57
CA GLN A 570 11.94 -28.34 18.82
C GLN A 570 12.08 -29.02 17.44
N PRO A 571 12.04 -28.26 16.32
CA PRO A 571 12.16 -28.84 14.99
C PRO A 571 13.58 -29.34 14.74
N GLU A 572 13.68 -30.51 14.12
CA GLU A 572 14.94 -31.12 13.68
C GLU A 572 14.92 -31.41 12.18
N CYS A 573 16.07 -31.22 11.53
CA CYS A 573 16.27 -31.60 10.14
C CYS A 573 16.61 -33.10 10.08
N VAL A 574 15.61 -33.93 9.83
CA VAL A 574 15.75 -35.40 9.82
C VAL A 574 16.22 -35.94 8.47
N VAL A 575 16.04 -35.18 7.39
CA VAL A 575 16.63 -35.46 6.08
C VAL A 575 17.22 -34.15 5.55
N VAL A 576 18.49 -34.17 5.14
CA VAL A 576 19.24 -32.99 4.68
C VAL A 576 18.57 -32.40 3.43
N ILE A 577 18.54 -31.07 3.35
CA ILE A 577 17.98 -30.34 2.21
C ILE A 577 19.06 -30.13 1.15
N GLY A 578 18.82 -30.62 -0.07
CA GLY A 578 19.57 -30.22 -1.28
C GLY A 578 21.03 -30.68 -1.34
N GLU A 579 21.35 -31.82 -0.74
CA GLU A 579 22.70 -32.42 -0.77
C GLU A 579 23.12 -32.83 -2.20
N ASP A 580 22.20 -33.43 -2.98
CA ASP A 580 22.50 -33.97 -4.32
C ASP A 580 21.69 -33.36 -5.49
N ASP A 581 20.62 -32.61 -5.22
CA ASP A 581 19.65 -32.17 -6.25
C ASP A 581 19.68 -30.66 -6.57
N GLY A 582 20.75 -29.97 -6.13
CA GLY A 582 20.86 -28.52 -6.28
C GLY A 582 19.87 -27.75 -5.38
N LEU A 583 19.35 -26.63 -5.87
CA LEU A 583 18.34 -25.85 -5.13
C LEU A 583 16.95 -26.49 -5.24
N PRO A 584 16.20 -26.67 -4.13
CA PRO A 584 14.83 -27.18 -4.14
C PRO A 584 13.88 -26.31 -4.96
N ALA A 585 12.94 -26.92 -5.68
CA ALA A 585 11.92 -26.20 -6.43
C ALA A 585 10.68 -25.87 -5.57
N ASP A 586 10.34 -26.76 -4.64
CA ASP A 586 9.05 -26.77 -3.96
C ASP A 586 9.19 -27.00 -2.45
N ILE A 587 8.15 -26.59 -1.72
CA ILE A 587 7.99 -26.80 -0.28
C ILE A 587 6.56 -27.28 0.00
N SER A 588 6.42 -28.30 0.83
CA SER A 588 5.12 -28.89 1.19
C SER A 588 5.06 -29.25 2.67
N TYR A 589 3.86 -29.46 3.19
CA TYR A 589 3.64 -29.75 4.61
C TYR A 589 2.56 -30.83 4.75
N ASP A 590 2.82 -31.82 5.60
CA ASP A 590 1.88 -32.85 5.99
C ASP A 590 1.49 -32.65 7.46
N ALA A 591 0.23 -32.29 7.68
CA ALA A 591 -0.32 -32.04 9.01
C ALA A 591 -0.43 -33.31 9.87
N SER A 592 -0.62 -34.48 9.25
CA SER A 592 -0.78 -35.74 9.97
C SER A 592 0.52 -36.21 10.62
N THR A 593 1.63 -36.00 9.91
CA THR A 593 2.98 -36.35 10.38
C THR A 593 3.75 -35.14 10.93
N ARG A 594 3.15 -33.95 10.92
CA ARG A 594 3.77 -32.67 11.32
C ARG A 594 5.13 -32.46 10.64
N THR A 595 5.23 -32.81 9.36
CA THR A 595 6.48 -32.82 8.60
C THR A 595 6.47 -31.73 7.53
N LEU A 596 7.51 -30.89 7.55
CA LEU A 596 7.80 -29.91 6.51
C LEU A 596 8.81 -30.51 5.53
N THR A 597 8.44 -30.58 4.25
CA THR A 597 9.30 -31.11 3.19
C THR A 597 9.78 -29.98 2.28
N VAL A 598 11.11 -29.86 2.13
CA VAL A 598 11.78 -28.86 1.28
C VAL A 598 12.59 -29.61 0.22
N GLY A 599 12.06 -29.71 -1.00
CA GLY A 599 12.60 -30.65 -1.99
C GLY A 599 12.58 -32.08 -1.46
N THR A 600 13.76 -32.68 -1.29
CA THR A 600 13.95 -34.02 -0.71
C THR A 600 14.23 -33.99 0.81
N GLY A 601 14.50 -32.82 1.38
CA GLY A 601 14.78 -32.68 2.82
C GLY A 601 13.52 -32.58 3.67
N CYS A 602 13.63 -32.95 4.94
CA CYS A 602 12.51 -33.06 5.88
C CYS A 602 12.86 -32.44 7.23
N ILE A 603 11.95 -31.62 7.76
CA ILE A 603 12.03 -31.04 9.10
C ILE A 603 10.79 -31.46 9.90
N ARG A 604 11.00 -31.96 11.13
CA ARG A 604 9.92 -32.33 12.06
C ARG A 604 10.38 -32.27 13.52
N PRO A 605 9.46 -32.07 14.49
CA PRO A 605 8.06 -31.72 14.29
C PRO A 605 7.89 -30.25 13.88
N VAL A 606 6.86 -29.95 13.10
CA VAL A 606 6.39 -28.59 12.79
C VAL A 606 4.88 -28.53 13.02
N ALA A 607 4.43 -27.72 13.97
CA ALA A 607 3.01 -27.57 14.29
C ALA A 607 2.22 -26.93 13.11
N PRO A 608 0.94 -27.31 12.87
CA PRO A 608 0.14 -26.72 11.80
C PRO A 608 0.03 -25.20 11.89
N GLU A 609 -0.12 -24.65 13.09
CA GLU A 609 -0.22 -23.22 13.36
C GLU A 609 1.07 -22.47 12.99
N VAL A 610 2.23 -23.13 13.10
CA VAL A 610 3.54 -22.58 12.70
C VAL A 610 3.67 -22.55 11.18
N TRP A 611 3.22 -23.60 10.51
CA TRP A 611 3.16 -23.63 9.04
C TRP A 611 2.21 -22.56 8.49
N ASP A 612 1.04 -22.41 9.11
CA ASP A 612 0.00 -21.47 8.68
C ASP A 612 0.17 -20.05 9.21
N TYR A 613 1.25 -19.76 9.94
CA TYR A 613 1.53 -18.43 10.47
C TYR A 613 1.65 -17.40 9.34
N ARG A 614 0.88 -16.31 9.46
CA ARG A 614 0.75 -15.26 8.45
C ARG A 614 1.14 -13.89 8.97
N ILE A 615 1.65 -13.05 8.07
CA ILE A 615 1.88 -11.62 8.30
C ILE A 615 1.37 -10.85 7.09
N GLY A 616 0.42 -9.94 7.31
CA GLY A 616 -0.22 -9.20 6.22
C GLY A 616 -0.84 -10.14 5.17
N GLY A 617 -1.44 -11.24 5.63
CA GLY A 617 -2.03 -12.28 4.78
C GLY A 617 -1.05 -13.27 4.13
N VAL A 618 0.26 -12.99 4.17
CA VAL A 618 1.30 -13.83 3.55
C VAL A 618 1.76 -14.93 4.51
N GLN A 619 1.77 -16.19 4.07
CA GLN A 619 2.29 -17.30 4.88
C GLN A 619 3.83 -17.22 4.94
N VAL A 620 4.37 -17.12 6.16
CA VAL A 620 5.77 -16.70 6.39
C VAL A 620 6.77 -17.71 5.85
N ILE A 621 6.62 -19.01 6.15
CA ILE A 621 7.58 -20.05 5.76
C ILE A 621 7.63 -20.19 4.22
N ARG A 622 6.46 -20.25 3.55
CA ARG A 622 6.40 -20.27 2.09
C ARG A 622 7.05 -19.05 1.47
N LYS A 623 6.80 -17.85 2.00
CA LYS A 623 7.39 -16.62 1.47
C LYS A 623 8.90 -16.58 1.69
N TRP A 624 9.38 -17.00 2.85
CA TRP A 624 10.80 -17.12 3.15
C TRP A 624 11.51 -18.09 2.18
N PHE A 625 10.88 -19.23 1.87
CA PHE A 625 11.38 -20.21 0.89
C PHE A 625 11.34 -19.66 -0.53
N SER A 626 10.36 -18.82 -0.88
CA SER A 626 10.23 -18.24 -2.22
C SER A 626 11.46 -17.46 -2.68
N PHE A 627 12.25 -16.90 -1.75
CA PHE A 627 13.51 -16.21 -2.06
C PHE A 627 14.71 -17.14 -2.25
N ARG A 628 14.57 -18.43 -1.92
CA ARG A 628 15.66 -19.43 -1.84
C ARG A 628 15.47 -20.63 -2.78
N LYS A 629 14.28 -20.79 -3.37
CA LYS A 629 13.99 -21.89 -4.31
C LYS A 629 14.77 -21.75 -5.62
N ARG A 630 14.87 -22.84 -6.39
CA ARG A 630 15.60 -22.95 -7.66
C ARG A 630 15.34 -21.81 -8.65
N LYS A 631 14.11 -21.32 -8.70
CA LYS A 631 13.70 -20.13 -9.43
C LYS A 631 13.08 -19.15 -8.43
N PRO A 632 13.87 -18.27 -7.79
CA PRO A 632 13.34 -17.41 -6.75
C PRO A 632 12.22 -16.50 -7.24
N ASP A 633 11.21 -16.26 -6.41
CA ASP A 633 10.08 -15.36 -6.70
C ASP A 633 10.48 -13.88 -6.52
N VAL A 634 11.54 -13.50 -7.23
CA VAL A 634 11.98 -12.12 -7.39
C VAL A 634 11.86 -11.73 -8.85
N GLU A 635 11.55 -10.47 -9.13
CA GLU A 635 11.54 -9.97 -10.49
C GLU A 635 12.95 -10.14 -11.11
N ARG A 636 13.04 -10.95 -12.16
CA ARG A 636 14.28 -11.12 -12.94
C ARG A 636 14.44 -9.90 -13.82
N GLN A 637 15.45 -9.09 -13.51
CA GLN A 637 15.64 -7.78 -14.16
C GLN A 637 16.91 -7.75 -14.99
N THR A 638 17.98 -8.44 -14.56
CA THR A 638 19.25 -8.51 -15.28
C THR A 638 19.89 -9.89 -15.13
N PRO A 639 20.90 -10.24 -15.95
CA PRO A 639 21.65 -11.49 -15.79
C PRO A 639 22.32 -11.68 -14.42
N LEU A 640 22.47 -10.62 -13.60
CA LEU A 640 22.96 -10.75 -12.23
C LEU A 640 22.00 -11.57 -11.35
N ASN A 641 20.70 -11.56 -11.66
CA ASN A 641 19.71 -12.35 -10.94
C ASN A 641 19.90 -13.87 -11.13
N ASP A 642 20.54 -14.29 -12.23
CA ASP A 642 20.77 -15.70 -12.55
C ASP A 642 21.95 -16.29 -11.75
N ILE A 643 22.73 -15.43 -11.09
CA ILE A 643 23.78 -15.86 -10.16
C ILE A 643 23.11 -16.30 -8.86
N LEU A 644 23.03 -17.62 -8.67
CA LEU A 644 22.49 -18.30 -7.48
C LEU A 644 23.56 -19.23 -6.89
N PRO A 645 23.37 -19.76 -5.66
CA PRO A 645 24.14 -20.89 -5.17
C PRO A 645 23.90 -22.13 -6.04
N PRO A 646 24.91 -23.00 -6.24
CA PRO A 646 24.74 -24.23 -7.01
C PRO A 646 23.87 -25.27 -6.27
N THR A 647 23.99 -25.33 -4.95
CA THR A 647 23.27 -26.24 -4.05
C THR A 647 22.70 -25.47 -2.85
N TRP A 648 21.85 -26.12 -2.05
CA TRP A 648 21.30 -25.54 -0.83
C TRP A 648 22.38 -25.37 0.25
N PRO A 649 22.73 -24.13 0.66
CA PRO A 649 23.71 -23.94 1.71
C PRO A 649 23.17 -24.43 3.06
N ALA A 650 23.95 -25.23 3.80
CA ALA A 650 23.56 -25.76 5.12
C ALA A 650 23.11 -24.66 6.10
N ARG A 651 23.67 -23.45 5.99
CA ARG A 651 23.26 -22.28 6.78
C ARG A 651 21.77 -21.92 6.59
N TRP A 652 21.20 -22.13 5.41
CA TRP A 652 19.77 -21.87 5.18
C TRP A 652 18.89 -22.88 5.93
N THR A 653 19.35 -24.11 6.14
CA THR A 653 18.65 -25.06 7.03
C THR A 653 18.64 -24.55 8.46
N VAL A 654 19.77 -24.04 8.97
CA VAL A 654 19.84 -23.41 10.30
C VAL A 654 18.89 -22.22 10.41
N ASP A 655 18.90 -21.33 9.40
CA ASP A 655 18.00 -20.17 9.39
C ASP A 655 16.52 -20.57 9.33
N LEU A 656 16.17 -21.67 8.66
CA LEU A 656 14.82 -22.23 8.63
C LEU A 656 14.41 -22.83 9.99
N LEU A 657 15.31 -23.54 10.66
CA LEU A 657 15.07 -24.05 12.01
C LEU A 657 14.87 -22.90 13.00
N ASP A 658 15.69 -21.85 12.93
CA ASP A 658 15.51 -20.63 13.72
C ASP A 658 14.15 -19.98 13.47
N LEU A 659 13.73 -19.90 12.20
CA LEU A 659 12.41 -19.36 11.82
C LEU A 659 11.28 -20.17 12.44
N ILE A 660 11.30 -21.50 12.30
CA ILE A 660 10.24 -22.38 12.84
C ILE A 660 10.16 -22.24 14.37
N ASN A 661 11.31 -22.21 15.06
CA ASN A 661 11.35 -21.98 16.51
C ASN A 661 10.76 -20.62 16.90
N ALA A 662 11.14 -19.54 16.21
CA ALA A 662 10.62 -18.20 16.47
C ALA A 662 9.10 -18.13 16.27
N LEU A 663 8.59 -18.72 15.19
CA LEU A 663 7.16 -18.76 14.91
C LEU A 663 6.39 -19.59 15.95
N GLY A 664 6.92 -20.75 16.37
CA GLY A 664 6.31 -21.56 17.42
C GLY A 664 6.20 -20.83 18.76
N LEU A 665 7.25 -20.12 19.17
CA LEU A 665 7.22 -19.31 20.38
C LEU A 665 6.20 -18.16 20.31
N LEU A 666 6.00 -17.57 19.13
CA LEU A 666 4.97 -16.54 18.94
C LEU A 666 3.57 -17.14 19.02
N VAL A 667 3.33 -18.27 18.33
CA VAL A 667 2.06 -19.02 18.41
C VAL A 667 1.71 -19.34 19.87
N ALA A 668 2.67 -19.82 20.65
CA ALA A 668 2.48 -20.10 22.07
C ALA A 668 2.18 -18.84 22.91
N LEU A 669 2.67 -17.67 22.50
CA LEU A 669 2.49 -16.40 23.22
C LEU A 669 1.15 -15.70 22.90
N GLU A 670 0.60 -15.90 21.70
CA GLU A 670 -0.59 -15.18 21.23
C GLU A 670 -1.82 -15.27 22.15
N PRO A 671 -2.14 -16.42 22.80
CA PRO A 671 -3.28 -16.49 23.71
C PRO A 671 -3.13 -15.58 24.94
N ARG A 672 -1.91 -15.43 25.47
CA ARG A 672 -1.65 -14.49 26.58
C ARG A 672 -1.83 -13.04 26.11
N GLN A 673 -1.30 -12.70 24.93
CA GLN A 673 -1.45 -11.37 24.35
C GLN A 673 -2.91 -11.00 24.08
N ALA A 674 -3.69 -11.93 23.53
CA ALA A 674 -5.12 -11.72 23.26
C ALA A 674 -5.91 -11.42 24.55
N ARG A 675 -5.70 -12.19 25.61
CA ARG A 675 -6.34 -11.93 26.91
C ARG A 675 -5.96 -10.56 27.50
N LEU A 676 -4.68 -10.18 27.41
CA LEU A 676 -4.22 -8.88 27.88
C LEU A 676 -4.82 -7.73 27.06
N LEU A 677 -4.92 -7.88 25.74
CA LEU A 677 -5.55 -6.89 24.88
C LEU A 677 -7.03 -6.68 25.23
N ASP A 678 -7.76 -7.76 25.49
CA ASP A 678 -9.17 -7.68 25.91
C ASP A 678 -9.32 -7.01 27.27
N ALA A 679 -8.45 -7.33 28.23
CA ALA A 679 -8.44 -6.69 29.55
C ALA A 679 -8.14 -5.19 29.45
N VAL A 680 -7.13 -4.80 28.67
CA VAL A 680 -6.80 -3.38 28.43
C VAL A 680 -7.95 -2.65 27.75
N SER A 681 -8.53 -3.24 26.70
CA SER A 681 -9.60 -2.60 25.94
C SER A 681 -10.90 -2.45 26.73
N SER A 682 -11.08 -3.22 27.81
CA SER A 682 -12.23 -3.12 28.71
C SER A 682 -11.97 -2.17 29.90
N GLY A 683 -10.73 -1.71 30.06
CA GLY A 683 -10.29 -0.85 31.15
C GLY A 683 -10.19 0.62 30.75
N PRO A 684 -9.85 1.50 31.72
CA PRO A 684 -9.66 2.92 31.45
C PRO A 684 -8.41 3.15 30.60
N LEU A 685 -8.57 3.84 29.47
CA LEU A 685 -7.50 4.15 28.51
C LEU A 685 -7.00 5.59 28.63
N ILE A 686 -5.75 5.83 28.20
CA ILE A 686 -5.25 7.15 27.83
C ILE A 686 -5.66 7.41 26.39
N THR A 687 -6.49 8.44 26.20
CA THR A 687 -7.04 8.82 24.90
C THR A 687 -6.17 9.86 24.19
N THR A 688 -6.41 10.04 22.90
CA THR A 688 -5.79 11.11 22.10
C THR A 688 -6.15 12.50 22.65
N ASP A 689 -7.35 12.65 23.23
CA ASP A 689 -7.77 13.91 23.85
C ASP A 689 -7.07 14.16 25.19
N ASP A 690 -6.80 13.11 25.98
CA ASP A 690 -5.95 13.23 27.17
C ASP A 690 -4.54 13.73 26.80
N LEU A 691 -3.96 13.20 25.71
CA LEU A 691 -2.65 13.64 25.22
C LEU A 691 -2.67 15.10 24.75
N ARG A 692 -3.79 15.59 24.19
CA ARG A 692 -3.97 17.00 23.85
C ARG A 692 -4.10 17.87 25.10
N GLY A 693 -4.89 17.43 26.08
CA GLY A 693 -5.08 18.12 27.36
C GLY A 693 -3.77 18.30 28.14
N GLU A 694 -2.86 17.33 28.06
CA GLU A 694 -1.53 17.36 28.66
C GLU A 694 -0.46 18.09 27.80
N GLY A 695 -0.84 18.66 26.66
CA GLY A 695 0.05 19.40 25.77
C GLY A 695 1.11 18.54 25.06
N ILE A 696 0.88 17.22 24.97
CA ILE A 696 1.75 16.27 24.25
C ILE A 696 1.43 16.28 22.75
N LEU A 697 0.14 16.50 22.42
CA LEU A 697 -0.34 16.71 21.06
C LEU A 697 -0.83 18.16 20.87
N PRO A 698 -0.66 18.77 19.68
CA PRO A 698 -0.05 18.22 18.47
C PRO A 698 1.48 18.03 18.59
N ILE A 699 2.00 17.07 17.84
CA ILE A 699 3.43 16.73 17.87
C ILE A 699 4.26 17.94 17.39
N PRO A 700 5.31 18.34 18.12
CA PRO A 700 6.21 19.39 17.64
C PRO A 700 6.88 19.02 16.32
N ALA A 701 6.95 19.97 15.38
CA ALA A 701 7.47 19.73 14.03
C ALA A 701 8.90 19.16 14.00
N TYR A 702 9.75 19.44 14.99
CA TYR A 702 11.11 18.89 15.05
C TYR A 702 11.12 17.38 15.32
N ALA A 703 10.16 16.86 16.08
CA ALA A 703 10.10 15.44 16.47
C ALA A 703 9.69 14.55 15.28
N THR A 704 8.87 15.07 14.37
CA THR A 704 8.47 14.37 13.14
C THR A 704 9.55 14.34 12.05
N LYS A 705 10.51 15.27 12.10
CA LYS A 705 11.56 15.38 11.07
C LYS A 705 12.59 14.26 11.20
N GLU A 706 13.00 13.73 10.05
CA GLU A 706 14.10 12.76 9.99
C GLU A 706 15.40 13.40 10.55
N PRO A 707 16.21 12.65 11.32
CA PRO A 707 17.51 13.11 11.77
C PRO A 707 18.41 13.38 10.56
N LYS A 708 19.17 14.47 10.63
CA LYS A 708 20.11 14.85 9.56
C LYS A 708 21.46 14.21 9.85
N PRO A 709 21.98 13.35 8.95
CA PRO A 709 23.37 12.91 9.05
C PRO A 709 24.28 14.14 9.02
N PRO A 710 25.33 14.21 9.87
CA PRO A 710 26.28 15.31 9.83
C PRO A 710 26.93 15.38 8.44
N ARG A 711 26.98 16.58 7.86
CA ARG A 711 27.74 16.81 6.62
C ARG A 711 29.21 16.91 7.00
N LYS A 712 30.10 16.18 6.31
CA LYS A 712 31.54 16.45 6.41
C LYS A 712 31.77 17.93 6.10
N SER A 713 32.39 18.63 7.03
CA SER A 713 32.85 20.01 6.85
C SER A 713 33.76 20.05 5.63
N ARG A 714 33.47 20.91 4.64
CA ARG A 714 34.39 21.22 3.53
C ARG A 714 35.50 22.21 3.93
N ARG A 715 35.53 22.69 5.18
CA ARG A 715 36.59 23.58 5.65
C ARG A 715 37.75 22.72 6.15
N ALA A 716 38.90 22.85 5.49
CA ALA A 716 40.17 22.52 6.11
C ALA A 716 40.26 23.31 7.43
N ALA A 717 40.60 22.63 8.53
CA ALA A 717 40.86 23.31 9.79
C ALA A 717 41.95 24.37 9.56
N GLY A 718 41.68 25.62 9.94
CA GLY A 718 42.71 26.64 9.98
C GLY A 718 43.77 26.24 11.02
N PRO A 719 45.02 26.72 10.88
CA PRO A 719 46.07 26.39 11.86
C PRO A 719 45.61 26.82 13.25
N GLY A 720 45.41 25.84 14.15
CA GLY A 720 44.99 26.06 15.54
C GLY A 720 43.53 25.68 15.90
N GLN A 721 42.75 25.08 15.00
CA GLN A 721 41.47 24.46 15.38
C GLN A 721 41.62 22.93 15.42
N GLU A 722 41.51 22.33 16.60
CA GLU A 722 41.37 20.88 16.75
C GLU A 722 40.12 20.41 15.99
N SER A 723 40.30 19.47 15.07
CA SER A 723 39.18 18.70 14.54
C SER A 723 38.63 17.86 15.68
N LEU A 724 37.32 17.96 15.93
CA LEU A 724 36.59 16.90 16.62
C LEU A 724 36.50 15.71 15.64
N ASP A 725 37.62 15.03 15.45
CA ASP A 725 37.62 13.67 14.91
C ASP A 725 37.12 12.76 16.03
N PHE A 726 35.91 12.24 15.85
CA PHE A 726 35.45 11.10 16.63
C PHE A 726 36.20 9.87 16.09
N SER A 727 37.22 9.44 16.82
CA SER A 727 37.90 8.15 16.62
C SER A 727 36.91 7.00 16.79
N ASP A 728 37.19 5.93 16.04
CA ASP A 728 36.42 4.69 15.80
C ASP A 728 35.60 4.07 16.96
#